data_AF-A0A7U5XXB1-F1
#
_entry.id   AF-A0A7U5XXB1-F1
#
_cell.length_a   1.000
_cell.length_b   1.000
_cell.length_c   1.000
_cell.angle_alpha   90.00
_cell.angle_beta   90.00
_cell.angle_gamma   90.00
#
_symmetry.space_group_name_H-M   'P 1'
#
loop_
_entity.id
_entity.type
_entity.pdbx_description
1 polymer ?
#
loop_
_entity_poly.entity_id
_entity_poly.type
_entity_poly.pdbx_seq_one_letter_code
_entity_poly.pdbx_strand_id
1 'polypeptide(L)'
;MKDLLDCSVLIHSETMADDFPGDISTTGRLPLDGTVRGHIDSATDEDWFHLDLQPGAAYQFTATASDGSDPLIYVYGQTGGLPYIMYTNDHGYLNYMPSTTPYSWVDRDDYYLWVKSDHPVDYTVSLRRVADDHMNDESAAIALAVGSNIGAQIDFSGDEEYFRISATMGSTYRIKLSADGGALPAGTELKFPYQAGWADVSYSRDGGALYMDLKAGQTRDYYVRLDTDPREAVSAPVRYHVSMTGQVRQLPPDDHGDTAPAIALPTGGSAAARLDYAGDSEYFSLNAVAGTTYKFRLTADNGALPSDVELWAATHVSSWPQPRSYMDGTTKVLEFIADKTGYFEVGVRANINTALPTPVPYHVSATAADVTAPRLSDATGSVDGVLKLSFSEPVQRGTGTIALVDKYSGQVVEAWDMSSKVVRADGKDILIDPGHVLLPGSYYARIDGTAVLDLSGNATDTPYLSQQIGLTRTADGGAVRPYYSLPNRPTDTGVVDGKIGDYTISRVGDTTIAQGPGQPLKFDHIGRLMFTQSDEVLVLTPTPAVSQAWRLYQAAFDRLPDKGGLGYWLYQQEHGMTLQGMATRFLASPEFTNKYGIGSSNADFVANLYHNVLHRNGEAAGLAYHIANLERGVSRADVLAGFSESPENQAAVAELIGQGFAYTPYG
;
A
#
# COMPACT_ATOMS: atom_id res chain seq x y z
N MET A 1 -63.87 38.00 -34.85
CA MET A 1 -62.82 38.39 -33.90
C MET A 1 -61.48 38.05 -34.50
N LYS A 2 -60.98 38.93 -35.37
CA LYS A 2 -59.64 38.91 -35.96
C LYS A 2 -59.26 40.37 -36.14
N ASP A 3 -57.97 40.63 -35.95
CA ASP A 3 -57.23 41.87 -36.24
C ASP A 3 -57.26 42.95 -35.15
N LEU A 4 -56.30 42.81 -34.23
CA LEU A 4 -55.62 43.95 -33.60
C LEU A 4 -54.15 43.86 -34.03
N LEU A 5 -53.82 44.66 -35.06
CA LEU A 5 -52.48 44.91 -35.57
C LEU A 5 -51.97 46.24 -35.00
N ASP A 6 -50.66 46.25 -34.73
CA ASP A 6 -49.74 47.38 -34.63
C ASP A 6 -49.88 48.41 -33.50
N CYS A 7 -49.07 48.22 -32.45
CA CYS A 7 -48.01 49.18 -32.10
C CYS A 7 -47.08 48.58 -31.03
N SER A 8 -45.90 48.08 -31.42
CA SER A 8 -44.82 47.77 -30.48
C SER A 8 -43.46 48.09 -31.09
N VAL A 9 -43.01 49.31 -30.78
CA VAL A 9 -41.63 49.76 -30.50
C VAL A 9 -40.50 48.84 -30.98
N LEU A 10 -39.75 49.32 -31.97
CA LEU A 10 -38.38 48.89 -32.25
C LEU A 10 -37.51 49.17 -31.00
N ILE A 11 -36.99 48.11 -30.38
CA ILE A 11 -35.78 48.19 -29.55
C ILE A 11 -34.70 47.47 -30.35
N HIS A 12 -33.82 48.23 -30.99
CA HIS A 12 -32.52 47.72 -31.42
C HIS A 12 -31.70 47.53 -30.13
N SER A 13 -31.44 46.28 -29.73
CA SER A 13 -30.27 46.00 -28.91
C SER A 13 -29.11 45.78 -29.87
N GLU A 14 -28.36 46.83 -30.16
CA GLU A 14 -27.01 46.65 -30.71
C GLU A 14 -26.18 46.03 -29.58
N THR A 15 -25.96 44.72 -29.65
CA THR A 15 -24.77 44.13 -29.03
C THR A 15 -23.59 44.79 -29.74
N MET A 16 -22.77 45.57 -29.03
CA MET A 16 -21.52 46.04 -29.61
C MET A 16 -20.74 44.79 -30.06
N ALA A 17 -20.23 44.84 -31.29
CA ALA A 17 -19.41 43.76 -31.79
C ALA A 17 -18.07 43.84 -31.07
N ASP A 18 -17.65 42.71 -30.51
CA ASP A 18 -16.32 42.48 -29.94
C ASP A 18 -15.24 43.17 -30.80
N ASP A 19 -14.49 44.06 -30.16
CA ASP A 19 -13.51 44.91 -30.83
C ASP A 19 -12.16 44.19 -31.02
N PHE A 20 -11.82 43.21 -30.19
CA PHE A 20 -10.63 42.37 -30.30
C PHE A 20 -10.88 40.92 -29.87
N PRO A 21 -10.70 39.93 -30.77
CA PRO A 21 -10.97 38.54 -30.44
C PRO A 21 -10.22 38.02 -29.20
N GLY A 22 -10.95 37.25 -28.39
CA GLY A 22 -10.48 36.51 -27.20
C GLY A 22 -9.56 35.32 -27.41
N ASP A 23 -8.83 35.27 -28.52
CA ASP A 23 -7.86 34.20 -28.77
C ASP A 23 -6.70 34.62 -29.71
N ILE A 24 -5.77 33.68 -29.92
CA ILE A 24 -4.59 33.85 -30.77
C ILE A 24 -4.90 34.10 -32.26
N SER A 25 -6.14 33.97 -32.71
CA SER A 25 -6.56 34.36 -34.07
C SER A 25 -6.83 35.85 -34.20
N THR A 26 -6.65 36.62 -33.12
CA THR A 26 -6.81 38.07 -33.09
C THR A 26 -6.12 38.79 -34.25
N THR A 27 -6.82 39.79 -34.78
CA THR A 27 -6.24 40.75 -35.72
C THR A 27 -5.67 41.99 -35.01
N GLY A 28 -5.87 42.11 -33.70
CA GLY A 28 -5.32 43.17 -32.87
C GLY A 28 -3.80 43.16 -32.87
N ARG A 29 -3.18 44.33 -33.00
CA ARG A 29 -1.71 44.50 -32.95
C ARG A 29 -1.36 45.63 -32.03
N LEU A 30 -0.46 45.39 -31.08
CA LEU A 30 0.12 46.43 -30.24
C LEU A 30 1.55 46.74 -30.73
N PRO A 31 1.76 47.84 -31.48
CA PRO A 31 3.07 48.16 -32.02
C PRO A 31 4.02 48.67 -30.94
N LEU A 32 5.32 48.45 -31.15
CA LEU A 32 6.38 48.98 -30.30
C LEU A 32 6.33 50.52 -30.24
N ASP A 33 6.49 51.07 -29.04
CA ASP A 33 6.36 52.49 -28.70
C ASP A 33 4.98 53.08 -29.06
N GLY A 34 3.98 52.21 -29.20
CA GLY A 34 2.62 52.54 -29.57
C GLY A 34 1.63 52.42 -28.42
N THR A 35 0.39 52.85 -28.70
CA THR A 35 -0.75 52.73 -27.79
C THR A 35 -1.98 52.36 -28.59
N VAL A 36 -2.78 51.43 -28.07
CA VAL A 36 -4.04 50.96 -28.64
C VAL A 36 -5.15 51.16 -27.61
N ARG A 37 -6.35 51.47 -28.08
CA ARG A 37 -7.56 51.52 -27.25
C ARG A 37 -8.42 50.31 -27.55
N GLY A 38 -9.03 49.74 -26.53
CA GLY A 38 -10.02 48.68 -26.65
C GLY A 38 -11.13 48.84 -25.62
N HIS A 39 -12.13 47.97 -25.70
CA HIS A 39 -13.29 47.96 -24.85
C HIS A 39 -13.61 46.54 -24.43
N ILE A 40 -13.51 46.25 -23.12
CA ILE A 40 -14.03 45.00 -22.58
C ILE A 40 -15.56 45.10 -22.59
N ASP A 41 -16.23 44.28 -23.39
CA ASP A 41 -17.69 44.29 -23.56
C ASP A 41 -18.43 43.61 -22.38
N SER A 42 -17.76 42.68 -21.70
CA SER A 42 -18.33 41.89 -20.61
C SER A 42 -17.27 41.35 -19.65
N ALA A 43 -17.66 40.91 -18.44
CA ALA A 43 -16.73 40.30 -17.49
C ALA A 43 -16.05 39.00 -17.98
N THR A 44 -16.59 38.40 -19.04
CA THR A 44 -16.04 37.20 -19.70
C THR A 44 -15.26 37.52 -20.97
N ASP A 45 -15.28 38.79 -21.37
CA ASP A 45 -14.59 39.25 -22.56
C ASP A 45 -13.09 39.38 -22.31
N GLU A 46 -12.32 39.12 -23.35
CA GLU A 46 -10.87 39.00 -23.31
C GLU A 46 -10.33 39.53 -24.63
N ASP A 47 -9.35 40.42 -24.57
CA ASP A 47 -8.82 41.04 -25.78
C ASP A 47 -7.37 40.60 -25.98
N TRP A 48 -7.07 40.08 -27.17
CA TRP A 48 -5.71 39.68 -27.51
C TRP A 48 -5.09 40.62 -28.53
N PHE A 49 -3.80 40.93 -28.36
CA PHE A 49 -2.99 41.72 -29.28
C PHE A 49 -1.71 40.99 -29.66
N HIS A 50 -1.44 40.85 -30.95
CA HIS A 50 -0.16 40.38 -31.43
C HIS A 50 0.96 41.40 -31.16
N LEU A 51 2.12 40.92 -30.73
CA LEU A 51 3.29 41.70 -30.33
C LEU A 51 4.48 41.42 -31.24
N ASP A 52 5.21 42.47 -31.61
CA ASP A 52 6.46 42.36 -32.37
C ASP A 52 7.65 42.58 -31.42
N LEU A 53 7.99 41.56 -30.62
CA LEU A 53 9.08 41.60 -29.63
C LEU A 53 10.39 41.03 -30.20
N GLN A 54 11.52 41.58 -29.78
CA GLN A 54 12.85 41.12 -30.14
C GLN A 54 13.52 40.45 -28.92
N PRO A 55 14.09 39.24 -29.08
CA PRO A 55 14.88 38.61 -28.03
C PRO A 55 16.02 39.50 -27.52
N GLY A 56 16.28 39.46 -26.21
CA GLY A 56 17.34 40.24 -25.57
C GLY A 56 17.05 41.74 -25.44
N ALA A 57 15.79 42.15 -25.57
CA ALA A 57 15.35 43.52 -25.30
C ALA A 57 14.27 43.53 -24.22
N ALA A 58 14.32 44.57 -23.38
CA ALA A 58 13.37 44.82 -22.32
C ALA A 58 12.15 45.57 -22.82
N TYR A 59 10.95 45.11 -22.47
CA TYR A 59 9.69 45.74 -22.85
C TYR A 59 8.83 46.04 -21.64
N GLN A 60 8.13 47.16 -21.71
CA GLN A 60 7.15 47.57 -20.72
C GLN A 60 5.77 47.71 -21.37
N PHE A 61 4.78 47.12 -20.71
CA PHE A 61 3.38 47.20 -21.03
C PHE A 61 2.66 47.97 -19.95
N THR A 62 1.76 48.86 -20.36
CA THR A 62 0.91 49.60 -19.43
C THR A 62 -0.51 49.63 -19.96
N ALA A 63 -1.45 49.20 -19.14
CA ALA A 63 -2.87 49.11 -19.38
C ALA A 63 -3.60 49.97 -18.36
N THR A 64 -4.43 50.90 -18.83
CA THR A 64 -5.19 51.80 -17.96
C THR A 64 -6.66 51.81 -18.36
N ALA A 65 -7.55 51.54 -17.42
CA ALA A 65 -8.98 51.64 -17.64
C ALA A 65 -9.47 53.10 -17.48
N SER A 66 -10.48 53.47 -18.25
CA SER A 66 -11.08 54.82 -18.29
C SER A 66 -11.75 55.24 -16.99
N ASP A 67 -12.16 54.29 -16.16
CA ASP A 67 -12.83 54.50 -14.87
C ASP A 67 -11.85 54.43 -13.68
N GLY A 68 -10.56 54.16 -13.93
CA GLY A 68 -9.53 54.03 -12.92
C GLY A 68 -9.43 52.65 -12.28
N SER A 69 -10.15 51.64 -12.78
CA SER A 69 -9.89 50.24 -12.45
C SER A 69 -8.56 49.74 -13.04
N ASP A 70 -8.01 48.68 -12.46
CA ASP A 70 -6.77 48.05 -12.91
C ASP A 70 -7.13 46.86 -13.83
N PRO A 71 -6.93 46.96 -15.16
CA PRO A 71 -7.11 45.82 -16.05
C PRO A 71 -5.99 44.80 -15.84
N LEU A 72 -6.32 43.52 -15.94
CA LEU A 72 -5.37 42.40 -15.89
C LEU A 72 -4.67 42.28 -17.25
N ILE A 73 -3.33 42.16 -17.25
CA ILE A 73 -2.57 41.91 -18.48
C ILE A 73 -1.59 40.75 -18.35
N TYR A 74 -1.51 39.94 -19.41
CA TYR A 74 -0.68 38.75 -19.47
C TYR A 74 0.05 38.70 -20.81
N VAL A 75 1.34 38.37 -20.78
CA VAL A 75 2.09 38.08 -22.01
C VAL A 75 2.12 36.58 -22.22
N TYR A 76 1.64 36.16 -23.39
CA TYR A 76 1.63 34.79 -23.85
C TYR A 76 2.65 34.61 -24.97
N GLY A 77 3.24 33.43 -25.01
CA GLY A 77 4.09 33.00 -26.11
C GLY A 77 3.60 31.70 -26.72
N GLN A 78 3.73 31.53 -28.04
CA GLN A 78 3.18 30.40 -28.78
C GLN A 78 4.24 29.49 -29.41
N THR A 79 4.18 28.17 -29.13
CA THR A 79 4.91 27.14 -29.89
C THR A 79 3.92 26.11 -30.38
N GLY A 80 3.95 25.78 -31.67
CA GLY A 80 3.16 24.68 -32.23
C GLY A 80 1.63 24.86 -32.10
N GLY A 81 1.15 26.10 -31.98
CA GLY A 81 -0.27 26.42 -32.00
C GLY A 81 -0.92 26.73 -30.64
N LEU A 82 -0.26 26.46 -29.50
CA LEU A 82 -0.86 26.65 -28.16
C LEU A 82 -0.20 27.82 -27.40
N PRO A 83 -0.98 28.79 -26.86
CA PRO A 83 -0.46 29.86 -26.03
C PRO A 83 -0.10 29.35 -24.63
N TYR A 84 1.03 29.81 -24.09
CA TYR A 84 1.45 29.53 -22.71
C TYR A 84 1.68 30.84 -21.96
N ILE A 85 1.17 30.93 -20.73
CA ILE A 85 1.36 32.09 -19.87
C ILE A 85 2.86 32.24 -19.57
N MET A 86 3.46 33.34 -20.02
CA MET A 86 4.88 33.59 -19.77
C MET A 86 5.11 34.49 -18.57
N TYR A 87 4.21 35.45 -18.34
CA TYR A 87 4.32 36.38 -17.22
C TYR A 87 2.96 36.98 -16.86
N THR A 88 2.74 37.25 -15.58
CA THR A 88 1.44 37.66 -15.02
C THR A 88 1.57 38.95 -14.20
N ASN A 89 0.57 39.81 -14.23
CA ASN A 89 0.36 40.82 -13.19
C ASN A 89 -1.13 41.00 -12.88
N ASP A 90 -1.43 41.61 -11.74
CA ASP A 90 -2.80 41.91 -11.30
C ASP A 90 -3.10 43.44 -11.32
N HIS A 91 -2.25 44.26 -11.95
CA HIS A 91 -2.28 45.74 -11.78
C HIS A 91 -1.98 46.55 -13.07
N GLY A 92 -2.26 46.02 -14.26
CA GLY A 92 -2.15 46.79 -15.51
C GLY A 92 -0.74 47.25 -15.90
N TYR A 93 0.33 46.79 -15.23
CA TYR A 93 1.71 47.23 -15.49
C TYR A 93 2.71 46.06 -15.49
N LEU A 94 3.33 45.78 -16.62
CA LEU A 94 4.14 44.58 -16.84
C LEU A 94 5.47 44.92 -17.51
N ASN A 95 6.60 44.45 -16.97
CA ASN A 95 7.87 44.41 -17.69
C ASN A 95 8.13 42.96 -18.14
N TYR A 96 8.54 42.77 -19.38
CA TYR A 96 8.80 41.45 -19.97
C TYR A 96 9.98 41.51 -20.93
N MET A 97 10.84 40.50 -20.85
CA MET A 97 11.99 40.31 -21.73
C MET A 97 11.91 38.93 -22.40
N PRO A 98 11.91 38.84 -23.74
CA PRO A 98 12.06 37.58 -24.42
C PRO A 98 13.52 37.07 -24.31
N SER A 99 13.71 35.83 -23.86
CA SER A 99 15.05 35.22 -23.68
C SER A 99 15.80 35.03 -25.00
N THR A 100 17.14 35.04 -24.92
CA THR A 100 18.05 34.81 -26.05
C THR A 100 18.54 33.35 -26.16
N THR A 101 18.23 32.48 -25.18
CA THR A 101 18.63 31.07 -25.22
C THR A 101 17.49 30.08 -25.44
N PRO A 102 17.71 29.03 -26.26
CA PRO A 102 16.72 27.98 -26.54
C PRO A 102 16.35 27.08 -25.35
N TYR A 103 17.02 27.22 -24.19
CA TYR A 103 16.94 26.27 -23.08
C TYR A 103 16.10 26.76 -21.88
N SER A 104 15.53 27.97 -21.96
CA SER A 104 14.24 28.20 -21.32
C SER A 104 13.19 27.45 -22.14
N TRP A 105 12.13 26.92 -21.55
CA TRP A 105 11.15 26.02 -22.19
C TRP A 105 10.32 26.62 -23.34
N VAL A 106 10.81 27.66 -24.00
CA VAL A 106 9.98 28.61 -24.71
C VAL A 106 10.76 29.42 -25.79
N ASP A 107 11.42 28.76 -26.76
CA ASP A 107 11.57 29.38 -28.10
C ASP A 107 10.16 29.49 -28.71
N ARG A 108 9.64 30.70 -28.93
CA ARG A 108 8.29 30.93 -29.50
C ARG A 108 8.37 31.60 -30.86
N ASP A 109 7.43 31.22 -31.70
CA ASP A 109 7.31 31.78 -33.05
C ASP A 109 6.64 33.17 -33.00
N ASP A 110 5.73 33.40 -32.03
CA ASP A 110 4.93 34.61 -31.89
C ASP A 110 4.59 34.93 -30.41
N TYR A 111 4.29 36.22 -30.14
CA TYR A 111 3.96 36.76 -28.81
C TYR A 111 2.62 37.51 -28.83
N TYR A 112 1.86 37.40 -27.74
CA TYR A 112 0.56 38.06 -27.60
C TYR A 112 0.41 38.72 -26.22
N LEU A 113 -0.24 39.88 -26.17
CA LEU A 113 -0.75 40.50 -24.95
C LEU A 113 -2.23 40.15 -24.80
N TRP A 114 -2.60 39.63 -23.65
CA TRP A 114 -3.97 39.37 -23.25
C TRP A 114 -4.41 40.42 -22.24
N VAL A 115 -5.60 41.00 -22.43
CA VAL A 115 -6.17 42.03 -21.56
C VAL A 115 -7.54 41.57 -21.07
N LYS A 116 -7.84 41.78 -19.79
CA LYS A 116 -9.14 41.45 -19.20
C LYS A 116 -9.56 42.42 -18.10
N SER A 117 -10.86 42.61 -17.94
CA SER A 117 -11.49 43.25 -16.78
C SER A 117 -12.63 42.38 -16.23
N ASP A 118 -12.99 42.56 -14.96
CA ASP A 118 -14.14 41.88 -14.33
C ASP A 118 -15.48 42.57 -14.63
N HIS A 119 -15.46 43.67 -15.37
CA HIS A 119 -16.64 44.42 -15.81
C HIS A 119 -16.36 45.20 -17.10
N PRO A 120 -17.42 45.63 -17.83
CA PRO A 120 -17.25 46.35 -19.07
C PRO A 120 -16.57 47.71 -18.88
N VAL A 121 -15.51 47.99 -19.64
CA VAL A 121 -14.72 49.22 -19.49
C VAL A 121 -13.88 49.53 -20.73
N ASP A 122 -13.80 50.82 -21.10
CA ASP A 122 -12.80 51.28 -22.08
C ASP A 122 -11.42 51.27 -21.45
N TYR A 123 -10.40 50.80 -22.16
CA TYR A 123 -9.03 50.81 -21.69
C TYR A 123 -8.05 51.25 -22.78
N THR A 124 -6.83 51.58 -22.37
CA THR A 124 -5.71 51.80 -23.29
C THR A 124 -4.52 50.95 -22.89
N VAL A 125 -3.95 50.23 -23.85
CA VAL A 125 -2.70 49.48 -23.69
C VAL A 125 -1.58 50.14 -24.47
N SER A 126 -0.40 50.24 -23.86
CA SER A 126 0.81 50.76 -24.47
C SER A 126 1.95 49.78 -24.31
N LEU A 127 2.85 49.78 -25.29
CA LEU A 127 4.08 49.01 -25.30
C LEU A 127 5.23 49.96 -25.57
N ARG A 128 6.28 49.91 -24.76
CA ARG A 128 7.53 50.61 -25.04
C ARG A 128 8.74 49.75 -24.75
N ARG A 129 9.87 50.04 -25.39
CA ARG A 129 11.15 49.46 -25.01
C ARG A 129 11.72 50.17 -23.78
N VAL A 130 12.34 49.44 -22.87
CA VAL A 130 13.14 49.99 -21.78
C VAL A 130 14.63 49.67 -21.98
N ALA A 131 15.50 50.55 -21.49
CA ALA A 131 16.93 50.31 -21.49
C ALA A 131 17.26 49.44 -20.27
N ASP A 132 18.17 48.50 -20.45
CA ASP A 132 18.63 47.54 -19.45
C ASP A 132 20.15 47.42 -19.59
N ASP A 133 20.89 47.71 -18.52
CA ASP A 133 22.34 47.65 -18.50
C ASP A 133 22.89 46.22 -18.35
N HIS A 134 22.08 45.28 -17.86
CA HIS A 134 22.43 43.89 -17.67
C HIS A 134 21.26 42.93 -17.92
N MET A 135 21.29 42.29 -19.10
CA MET A 135 20.26 41.36 -19.57
C MET A 135 19.74 40.38 -18.49
N ASN A 136 18.42 40.28 -18.42
CA ASN A 136 17.66 39.35 -17.56
C ASN A 136 17.69 37.90 -18.09
N ASP A 137 18.87 37.41 -18.47
CA ASP A 137 19.10 36.09 -19.07
C ASP A 137 20.38 35.44 -18.49
N GLU A 138 20.26 34.19 -18.02
CA GLU A 138 21.38 33.41 -17.47
C GLU A 138 22.53 33.24 -18.49
N SER A 139 22.22 33.19 -19.79
CA SER A 139 23.23 33.06 -20.85
C SER A 139 24.08 34.31 -21.06
N ALA A 140 23.55 35.45 -20.63
CA ALA A 140 24.22 36.73 -20.63
C ALA A 140 24.91 37.03 -19.29
N ALA A 141 24.89 36.09 -18.35
CA ALA A 141 25.34 36.33 -16.99
C ALA A 141 26.77 36.86 -16.91
N ILE A 142 26.94 37.87 -16.07
CA ILE A 142 28.20 38.56 -15.91
C ILE A 142 29.11 37.74 -15.00
N ALA A 143 30.35 37.53 -15.43
CA ALA A 143 31.32 36.81 -14.61
C ALA A 143 31.66 37.60 -13.33
N LEU A 144 31.22 37.10 -12.18
CA LEU A 144 31.53 37.62 -10.86
C LEU A 144 32.74 36.87 -10.30
N ALA A 145 33.91 37.50 -10.33
CA ALA A 145 35.17 36.92 -9.86
C ALA A 145 35.47 37.30 -8.40
N VAL A 146 36.27 36.48 -7.70
CA VAL A 146 36.70 36.79 -6.32
C VAL A 146 37.48 38.11 -6.31
N GLY A 147 37.11 39.03 -5.42
CA GLY A 147 37.68 40.37 -5.30
C GLY A 147 37.11 41.39 -6.28
N SER A 148 36.16 41.01 -7.14
CA SER A 148 35.46 41.95 -8.01
C SER A 148 34.41 42.77 -7.24
N ASN A 149 34.13 43.96 -7.76
CA ASN A 149 33.03 44.83 -7.35
C ASN A 149 32.44 45.45 -8.63
N ILE A 150 31.34 44.87 -9.10
CA ILE A 150 30.69 45.22 -10.36
C ILE A 150 29.56 46.19 -10.03
N GLY A 151 29.58 47.36 -10.65
CA GLY A 151 28.51 48.35 -10.54
C GLY A 151 27.52 48.23 -11.70
N ALA A 152 26.24 48.38 -11.39
CA ALA A 152 25.10 48.09 -12.25
C ALA A 152 23.86 48.91 -11.82
N GLN A 153 22.74 48.82 -12.54
CA GLN A 153 21.50 49.52 -12.19
C GLN A 153 20.30 48.57 -12.18
N ILE A 154 19.44 48.76 -11.18
CA ILE A 154 18.06 48.30 -11.27
C ILE A 154 17.32 49.33 -12.11
N ASP A 155 17.05 49.03 -13.37
CA ASP A 155 16.59 49.98 -14.38
C ASP A 155 15.06 50.17 -14.38
N PHE A 156 14.31 49.15 -13.93
CA PHE A 156 12.85 49.14 -13.87
C PHE A 156 12.32 48.19 -12.78
N SER A 157 11.00 48.17 -12.54
CA SER A 157 10.38 47.24 -11.59
C SER A 157 10.36 45.81 -12.11
N GLY A 158 10.77 44.82 -11.31
CA GLY A 158 10.84 43.44 -11.79
C GLY A 158 12.09 43.15 -12.60
N ASP A 159 13.10 44.00 -12.49
CA ASP A 159 14.41 43.78 -13.05
C ASP A 159 15.10 42.57 -12.40
N GLU A 160 15.78 41.76 -13.22
CA GLU A 160 16.43 40.52 -12.82
C GLU A 160 17.82 40.44 -13.45
N GLU A 161 18.89 40.28 -12.68
CA GLU A 161 20.24 40.27 -13.25
C GLU A 161 21.00 39.02 -12.82
N TYR A 162 21.69 38.40 -13.79
CA TYR A 162 22.41 37.14 -13.55
C TYR A 162 23.92 37.33 -13.46
N PHE A 163 24.51 36.71 -12.44
CA PHE A 163 25.95 36.69 -12.19
C PHE A 163 26.47 35.25 -12.21
N ARG A 164 27.46 34.98 -13.08
CA ARG A 164 28.13 33.68 -13.17
C ARG A 164 29.35 33.64 -12.25
N ILE A 165 29.41 32.63 -11.40
CA ILE A 165 30.49 32.38 -10.45
C ILE A 165 31.16 31.05 -10.81
N SER A 166 32.43 31.09 -11.20
CA SER A 166 33.23 29.86 -11.36
C SER A 166 33.73 29.39 -9.99
N ALA A 167 33.13 28.34 -9.46
CA ALA A 167 33.39 27.85 -8.11
C ALA A 167 34.16 26.52 -8.10
N THR A 168 34.97 26.33 -7.07
CA THR A 168 35.70 25.08 -6.81
C THR A 168 34.98 24.31 -5.70
N MET A 169 34.84 23.00 -5.87
CA MET A 169 34.27 22.11 -4.85
C MET A 169 34.87 22.36 -3.46
N GLY A 170 34.01 22.41 -2.44
CA GLY A 170 34.36 22.65 -1.03
C GLY A 170 34.71 24.09 -0.68
N SER A 171 34.78 25.02 -1.65
CA SER A 171 35.07 26.42 -1.37
C SER A 171 33.79 27.21 -1.04
N THR A 172 33.91 28.17 -0.12
CA THR A 172 32.82 29.08 0.25
C THR A 172 33.06 30.48 -0.30
N TYR A 173 32.03 31.04 -0.93
CA TYR A 173 32.03 32.36 -1.56
C TYR A 173 30.97 33.23 -0.90
N ARG A 174 31.34 34.45 -0.51
CA ARG A 174 30.37 35.44 -0.01
C ARG A 174 30.11 36.48 -1.07
N ILE A 175 28.88 36.53 -1.55
CA ILE A 175 28.38 37.55 -2.47
C ILE A 175 27.68 38.62 -1.62
N LYS A 176 27.97 39.88 -1.91
CA LYS A 176 27.33 41.04 -1.30
C LYS A 176 26.71 41.90 -2.38
N LEU A 177 25.45 42.27 -2.19
CA LEU A 177 24.71 43.21 -3.00
C LEU A 177 24.38 44.47 -2.18
N SER A 178 24.71 45.66 -2.69
CA SER A 178 24.47 46.93 -1.99
C SER A 178 24.22 48.10 -2.94
N ALA A 179 23.28 48.98 -2.61
CA ALA A 179 23.00 50.21 -3.37
C ALA A 179 23.96 51.36 -3.02
N ASP A 180 24.28 52.23 -3.99
CA ASP A 180 25.09 53.45 -3.80
C ASP A 180 24.46 54.43 -2.78
N GLY A 181 23.12 54.43 -2.66
CA GLY A 181 22.33 55.27 -1.76
C GLY A 181 21.96 54.63 -0.41
N GLY A 182 22.50 53.46 -0.09
CA GLY A 182 22.35 52.79 1.21
C GLY A 182 21.12 51.88 1.39
N ALA A 183 20.08 52.03 0.56
CA ALA A 183 18.95 51.10 0.55
C ALA A 183 18.68 50.61 -0.87
N LEU A 184 18.62 49.28 -1.04
CA LEU A 184 18.04 48.66 -2.22
C LEU A 184 16.52 48.89 -2.22
N PRO A 185 15.85 48.86 -3.39
CA PRO A 185 14.39 48.86 -3.47
C PRO A 185 13.75 47.80 -2.56
N ALA A 186 12.50 48.06 -2.16
CA ALA A 186 11.72 47.07 -1.40
C ALA A 186 11.53 45.81 -2.25
N GLY A 187 11.59 44.64 -1.63
CA GLY A 187 11.46 43.37 -2.33
C GLY A 187 12.68 42.94 -3.16
N THR A 188 13.79 43.68 -3.16
CA THR A 188 15.04 43.18 -3.76
C THR A 188 15.59 41.99 -2.97
N GLU A 189 15.95 40.92 -3.70
CA GLU A 189 16.48 39.67 -3.18
C GLU A 189 17.69 39.19 -3.99
N LEU A 190 18.58 38.46 -3.33
CA LEU A 190 19.52 37.56 -4.01
C LEU A 190 18.89 36.16 -4.02
N LYS A 191 18.95 35.48 -5.16
CA LYS A 191 18.42 34.13 -5.33
C LYS A 191 19.45 33.22 -5.96
N PHE A 192 19.44 31.97 -5.53
CA PHE A 192 20.17 30.90 -6.18
C PHE A 192 19.18 30.06 -7.00
N PRO A 193 19.10 30.26 -8.34
CA PRO A 193 18.19 29.50 -9.18
C PRO A 193 18.48 27.99 -9.05
N TYR A 194 17.43 27.18 -9.11
CA TYR A 194 17.56 25.72 -9.00
C TYR A 194 18.39 25.19 -10.18
N GLN A 195 19.58 24.67 -9.89
CA GLN A 195 20.54 24.17 -10.88
C GLN A 195 20.87 22.69 -10.67
N ALA A 196 21.26 22.01 -11.75
CA ALA A 196 21.61 20.60 -11.75
C ALA A 196 22.94 20.36 -11.02
N GLY A 197 22.94 20.34 -9.68
CA GLY A 197 24.00 19.88 -8.78
C GLY A 197 24.12 20.77 -7.53
N TRP A 198 24.65 20.20 -6.46
CA TRP A 198 24.43 20.70 -5.11
C TRP A 198 25.34 21.91 -4.78
N ALA A 199 24.74 22.93 -4.17
CA ALA A 199 25.44 24.00 -3.45
C ALA A 199 24.62 24.33 -2.21
N ASP A 200 25.31 24.60 -1.11
CA ASP A 200 24.68 25.03 0.13
C ASP A 200 24.70 26.56 0.19
N VAL A 201 23.52 27.16 0.37
CA VAL A 201 23.33 28.61 0.25
C VAL A 201 22.63 29.14 1.49
N SER A 202 23.15 30.22 2.05
CA SER A 202 22.49 30.98 3.13
C SER A 202 22.42 32.46 2.79
N TYR A 203 21.39 33.13 3.31
CA TYR A 203 21.09 34.52 3.02
C TYR A 203 21.07 35.34 4.31
N SER A 204 21.61 36.56 4.26
CA SER A 204 21.51 37.51 5.38
C SER A 204 21.44 38.96 4.90
N ARG A 205 21.04 39.86 5.79
CA ARG A 205 20.94 41.30 5.51
C ARG A 205 21.62 42.08 6.64
N ASP A 206 22.51 43.00 6.28
CA ASP A 206 23.20 43.88 7.23
C ASP A 206 23.45 45.25 6.61
N GLY A 207 23.16 46.32 7.38
CA GLY A 207 23.39 47.70 6.96
C GLY A 207 22.72 48.10 5.62
N GLY A 208 21.59 47.47 5.27
CA GLY A 208 20.88 47.70 4.00
C GLY A 208 21.39 46.86 2.82
N ALA A 209 22.53 46.17 2.97
CA ALA A 209 23.08 45.24 1.99
C ALA A 209 22.54 43.82 2.18
N LEU A 210 22.47 43.07 1.07
CA LEU A 210 22.14 41.65 1.04
C LEU A 210 23.41 40.82 0.90
N TYR A 211 23.44 39.67 1.56
CA TYR A 211 24.55 38.73 1.53
C TYR A 211 24.05 37.34 1.16
N MET A 212 24.82 36.66 0.33
CA MET A 212 24.67 35.23 0.03
C MET A 212 25.99 34.53 0.30
N ASP A 213 25.97 33.52 1.15
CA ASP A 213 27.09 32.60 1.33
C ASP A 213 26.81 31.31 0.56
N LEU A 214 27.67 30.97 -0.40
CA LEU A 214 27.56 29.82 -1.27
C LEU A 214 28.74 28.88 -1.05
N LYS A 215 28.48 27.66 -0.56
CA LYS A 215 29.45 26.54 -0.55
C LYS A 215 29.23 25.69 -1.79
N ALA A 216 30.24 25.61 -2.65
CA ALA A 216 30.14 24.86 -3.89
C ALA A 216 30.33 23.36 -3.64
N GLY A 217 29.32 22.54 -3.95
CA GLY A 217 29.41 21.08 -3.87
C GLY A 217 30.10 20.43 -5.07
N GLN A 218 30.41 21.19 -6.13
CA GLN A 218 31.12 20.72 -7.33
C GLN A 218 32.01 21.83 -7.89
N THR A 219 33.05 21.45 -8.64
CA THR A 219 33.87 22.41 -9.40
C THR A 219 33.19 22.72 -10.73
N ARG A 220 32.56 23.88 -10.85
CA ARG A 220 31.81 24.32 -12.04
C ARG A 220 31.40 25.79 -11.95
N ASP A 221 30.73 26.27 -12.99
CA ASP A 221 30.01 27.53 -12.96
C ASP A 221 28.67 27.38 -12.23
N TYR A 222 28.38 28.34 -11.35
CA TYR A 222 27.11 28.54 -10.67
C TYR A 222 26.57 29.93 -11.02
N TYR A 223 25.26 30.12 -10.92
CA TYR A 223 24.67 31.41 -11.24
C TYR A 223 23.89 31.94 -10.03
N VAL A 224 24.03 33.24 -9.79
CA VAL A 224 23.32 33.98 -8.75
C VAL A 224 22.48 35.04 -9.43
N ARG A 225 21.22 35.14 -9.01
CA ARG A 225 20.27 36.08 -9.58
C ARG A 225 19.95 37.18 -8.58
N LEU A 226 20.02 38.44 -9.01
CA LEU A 226 19.33 39.54 -8.36
C LEU A 226 17.89 39.55 -8.86
N ASP A 227 16.94 39.67 -7.94
CA ASP A 227 15.51 39.72 -8.25
C ASP A 227 14.90 40.94 -7.56
N THR A 228 14.02 41.67 -8.25
CA THR A 228 13.26 42.79 -7.68
C THR A 228 11.77 42.52 -7.80
N ASP A 229 11.00 42.93 -6.80
CA ASP A 229 9.55 42.72 -6.84
C ASP A 229 8.93 43.57 -7.96
N PRO A 230 8.26 42.95 -8.96
CA PRO A 230 7.63 43.68 -10.07
C PRO A 230 6.50 44.62 -9.62
N ARG A 231 5.99 44.45 -8.39
CA ARG A 231 4.94 45.30 -7.80
C ARG A 231 5.48 46.57 -7.15
N GLU A 232 6.79 46.63 -6.88
CA GLU A 232 7.41 47.77 -6.23
C GLU A 232 7.92 48.75 -7.29
N ALA A 233 7.35 49.95 -7.33
CA ALA A 233 7.62 50.93 -8.38
C ALA A 233 9.06 51.48 -8.31
N VAL A 234 9.87 51.19 -9.33
CA VAL A 234 11.19 51.79 -9.55
C VAL A 234 11.00 53.03 -10.41
N SER A 235 10.82 54.17 -9.74
CA SER A 235 10.54 55.46 -10.41
C SER A 235 11.75 56.08 -11.11
N ALA A 236 12.97 55.65 -10.75
CA ALA A 236 14.22 56.02 -11.40
C ALA A 236 15.26 54.91 -11.20
N PRO A 237 16.23 54.72 -12.13
CA PRO A 237 17.25 53.68 -12.00
C PRO A 237 18.04 53.77 -10.70
N VAL A 238 18.22 52.64 -10.00
CA VAL A 238 18.96 52.55 -8.74
C VAL A 238 20.30 51.88 -8.97
N ARG A 239 21.38 52.64 -8.79
CA ARG A 239 22.74 52.09 -8.87
C ARG A 239 23.06 51.20 -7.68
N TYR A 240 23.61 50.03 -7.98
CA TYR A 240 24.08 49.08 -6.98
C TYR A 240 25.44 48.51 -7.36
N HIS A 241 26.05 47.82 -6.40
CA HIS A 241 27.25 47.02 -6.59
C HIS A 241 27.03 45.60 -6.11
N VAL A 242 27.47 44.64 -6.91
CA VAL A 242 27.67 43.26 -6.49
C VAL A 242 29.17 43.01 -6.32
N SER A 243 29.55 42.48 -5.18
CA SER A 243 30.93 42.07 -4.90
C SER A 243 30.97 40.64 -4.44
N MET A 244 32.06 39.95 -4.78
CA MET A 244 32.32 38.62 -4.25
C MET A 244 33.62 38.62 -3.48
N THR A 245 33.55 38.25 -2.21
CA THR A 245 34.73 37.97 -1.40
C THR A 245 34.86 36.46 -1.25
N GLY A 246 36.04 35.94 -1.58
CA GLY A 246 36.40 34.58 -1.26
C GLY A 246 36.95 34.55 0.16
N GLN A 247 36.25 33.92 1.09
CA GLN A 247 36.96 33.24 2.16
C GLN A 247 37.55 32.00 1.49
N VAL A 248 38.76 32.09 0.94
CA VAL A 248 39.49 30.91 0.48
C VAL A 248 39.97 30.17 1.73
N ARG A 249 39.04 29.61 2.50
CA ARG A 249 39.37 28.50 3.36
C ARG A 249 39.42 27.32 2.41
N GLN A 250 40.63 26.96 1.97
CA GLN A 250 40.84 25.57 1.57
C GLN A 250 40.59 24.77 2.84
N LEU A 251 39.41 24.18 2.90
CA LEU A 251 39.03 23.33 4.01
C LEU A 251 40.02 22.16 4.01
N PRO A 252 40.34 21.59 5.20
CA PRO A 252 41.15 20.38 5.28
C PRO A 252 40.62 19.32 4.30
N PRO A 253 41.45 18.39 3.82
CA PRO A 253 40.96 17.30 2.98
C PRO A 253 39.82 16.57 3.69
N ASP A 254 38.60 16.79 3.21
CA ASP A 254 37.38 16.09 3.60
C ASP A 254 37.66 14.58 3.56
N ASP A 255 37.41 13.86 4.66
CA ASP A 255 37.62 12.41 4.64
C ASP A 255 36.60 11.66 3.81
N HIS A 256 35.42 12.24 3.62
CA HIS A 256 34.29 11.62 2.97
C HIS A 256 33.43 12.66 2.25
N GLY A 257 33.75 12.86 0.96
CA GLY A 257 33.12 13.80 0.03
C GLY A 257 31.72 14.31 0.36
N ASP A 258 31.57 15.63 0.34
CA ASP A 258 30.30 16.40 0.24
C ASP A 258 29.33 15.95 -0.88
N THR A 259 29.77 15.05 -1.77
CA THR A 259 28.95 14.35 -2.79
C THR A 259 29.41 12.90 -2.96
N ALA A 260 28.51 12.04 -3.48
CA ALA A 260 28.73 10.62 -3.74
C ALA A 260 30.13 10.27 -4.32
N PRO A 261 30.72 9.12 -3.95
CA PRO A 261 30.05 7.98 -3.33
C PRO A 261 30.00 8.06 -1.80
N ALA A 262 28.78 7.87 -1.27
CA ALA A 262 28.51 7.75 0.15
C ALA A 262 29.24 6.55 0.78
N ILE A 263 29.68 6.70 2.03
CA ILE A 263 30.36 5.66 2.82
C ILE A 263 29.45 4.45 2.94
N ALA A 264 29.92 3.25 2.55
CA ALA A 264 29.13 2.04 2.68
C ALA A 264 28.87 1.72 4.16
N LEU A 265 27.61 1.70 4.55
CA LEU A 265 27.12 1.38 5.89
C LEU A 265 26.27 0.10 5.83
N PRO A 266 26.87 -1.08 6.00
CA PRO A 266 26.13 -2.34 5.95
C PRO A 266 25.14 -2.45 7.11
N THR A 267 24.03 -3.14 6.89
CA THR A 267 23.05 -3.46 7.95
C THR A 267 23.71 -4.19 9.11
N GLY A 268 23.53 -3.71 10.33
CA GLY A 268 24.20 -4.20 11.54
C GLY A 268 25.63 -3.69 11.73
N GLY A 269 26.13 -2.85 10.82
CA GLY A 269 27.45 -2.25 10.86
C GLY A 269 27.49 -0.83 11.44
N SER A 270 28.70 -0.30 11.53
CA SER A 270 29.00 1.07 11.92
C SER A 270 30.07 1.63 11.00
N ALA A 271 29.96 2.91 10.66
CA ALA A 271 30.95 3.66 9.89
C ALA A 271 31.35 4.91 10.67
N ALA A 272 32.65 5.20 10.72
CA ALA A 272 33.19 6.39 11.35
C ALA A 272 33.43 7.49 10.30
N ALA A 273 33.25 8.73 10.70
CA ALA A 273 33.54 9.94 9.92
C ALA A 273 33.82 11.11 10.87
N ARG A 274 34.06 12.32 10.34
CA ARG A 274 34.22 13.52 11.16
C ARG A 274 33.57 14.72 10.52
N LEU A 275 33.09 15.65 11.34
CA LEU A 275 32.72 16.99 10.91
C LEU A 275 33.96 17.89 11.02
N ASP A 276 34.61 18.19 9.91
CA ASP A 276 35.86 18.96 9.86
C ASP A 276 35.65 20.47 10.03
N TYR A 277 34.46 20.97 9.67
CA TYR A 277 34.16 22.39 9.69
C TYR A 277 32.66 22.73 9.68
N ALA A 278 32.32 24.02 9.88
CA ALA A 278 30.95 24.50 9.82
C ALA A 278 30.35 24.28 8.41
N GLY A 279 29.22 23.59 8.29
CA GLY A 279 28.63 23.27 6.99
C GLY A 279 29.18 22.01 6.33
N ASP A 280 30.00 21.23 7.02
CA ASP A 280 30.48 19.93 6.51
C ASP A 280 29.34 18.92 6.43
N SER A 281 29.37 18.04 5.43
CA SER A 281 28.32 17.05 5.18
C SER A 281 28.88 15.73 4.69
N GLU A 282 28.52 14.65 5.37
CA GLU A 282 28.95 13.30 4.99
C GLU A 282 27.74 12.40 4.74
N TYR A 283 27.83 11.59 3.69
CA TYR A 283 26.76 10.69 3.26
C TYR A 283 27.13 9.24 3.48
N PHE A 284 26.17 8.45 3.96
CA PHE A 284 26.30 7.00 4.18
C PHE A 284 25.29 6.26 3.32
N SER A 285 25.73 5.21 2.62
CA SER A 285 24.87 4.38 1.77
C SER A 285 24.61 3.01 2.39
N LEU A 286 23.34 2.62 2.39
CA LEU A 286 22.85 1.32 2.81
C LEU A 286 22.13 0.69 1.62
N ASN A 287 22.32 -0.61 1.37
CA ASN A 287 21.43 -1.35 0.47
C ASN A 287 20.23 -1.87 1.26
N ALA A 288 19.07 -1.25 1.08
CA ALA A 288 17.86 -1.51 1.83
C ALA A 288 16.88 -2.42 1.07
N VAL A 289 15.97 -3.06 1.81
CA VAL A 289 14.87 -3.88 1.28
C VAL A 289 13.55 -3.15 1.49
N ALA A 290 12.70 -3.11 0.46
CA ALA A 290 11.37 -2.50 0.55
C ALA A 290 10.55 -3.12 1.69
N GLY A 291 9.87 -2.28 2.48
CA GLY A 291 9.05 -2.68 3.63
C GLY A 291 9.82 -2.83 4.94
N THR A 292 11.15 -2.89 4.92
CA THR A 292 11.96 -3.03 6.14
C THR A 292 12.13 -1.69 6.85
N THR A 293 11.94 -1.68 8.18
CA THR A 293 12.26 -0.52 9.02
C THR A 293 13.75 -0.47 9.31
N TYR A 294 14.40 0.64 9.03
CA TYR A 294 15.80 0.88 9.36
C TYR A 294 15.92 1.96 10.42
N LYS A 295 16.82 1.71 11.38
CA LYS A 295 17.19 2.64 12.45
C LYS A 295 18.66 3.01 12.32
N PHE A 296 18.91 4.31 12.24
CA PHE A 296 20.25 4.91 12.22
C PHE A 296 20.52 5.62 13.53
N ARG A 297 21.71 5.41 14.09
CA ARG A 297 22.17 6.07 15.32
C ARG A 297 23.48 6.78 15.05
N LEU A 298 23.47 8.10 15.18
CA LEU A 298 24.62 9.00 15.11
C LEU A 298 25.11 9.31 16.52
N THR A 299 26.38 9.02 16.80
CA THR A 299 27.00 9.24 18.10
C THR A 299 28.38 9.86 17.92
N ALA A 300 28.70 10.91 18.67
CA ALA A 300 30.06 11.47 18.71
C ALA A 300 31.02 10.47 19.38
N ASP A 301 32.22 10.31 18.82
CA ASP A 301 33.24 9.42 19.38
C ASP A 301 33.85 10.02 20.66
N ASN A 302 33.99 11.35 20.69
CA ASN A 302 34.52 12.09 21.82
C ASN A 302 33.64 13.30 22.13
N GLY A 303 33.02 13.33 23.31
CA GLY A 303 32.21 14.46 23.77
C GLY A 303 30.75 14.38 23.31
N ALA A 304 30.18 15.52 22.93
CA ALA A 304 28.79 15.63 22.47
C ALA A 304 28.77 16.12 21.02
N LEU A 305 27.77 15.66 20.27
CA LEU A 305 27.46 16.23 18.97
C LEU A 305 27.12 17.73 19.12
N PRO A 306 27.46 18.58 18.14
CA PRO A 306 26.96 19.94 18.10
C PRO A 306 25.42 19.96 18.15
N SER A 307 24.84 20.95 18.82
CA SER A 307 23.39 21.01 19.10
C SER A 307 22.51 21.08 17.85
N ASP A 308 23.09 21.54 16.75
CA ASP A 308 22.50 21.82 15.45
C ASP A 308 23.03 20.90 14.36
N VAL A 309 23.68 19.79 14.72
CA VAL A 309 23.99 18.72 13.75
C VAL A 309 22.70 18.11 13.22
N GLU A 310 22.61 17.88 11.93
CA GLU A 310 21.47 17.24 11.27
C GLU A 310 21.79 15.79 10.91
N LEU A 311 20.77 14.93 11.03
CA LEU A 311 20.76 13.55 10.53
C LEU A 311 19.46 13.39 9.76
N TRP A 312 19.54 13.05 8.47
CA TRP A 312 18.36 12.97 7.59
C TRP A 312 18.45 11.81 6.60
N ALA A 313 17.33 11.45 5.99
CA ALA A 313 17.30 10.58 4.81
C ALA A 313 17.56 11.44 3.56
N ALA A 314 18.68 11.21 2.87
CA ALA A 314 19.13 12.01 1.73
C ALA A 314 18.48 11.56 0.42
N THR A 315 18.22 10.26 0.26
CA THR A 315 17.35 9.75 -0.79
C THR A 315 15.90 9.82 -0.34
N HIS A 316 15.02 10.36 -1.19
CA HIS A 316 13.58 10.41 -0.93
C HIS A 316 13.03 9.03 -0.56
N VAL A 317 12.50 8.92 0.66
CA VAL A 317 11.54 7.89 1.04
C VAL A 317 10.14 8.41 0.72
N SER A 318 9.32 7.61 0.04
CA SER A 318 7.94 7.98 -0.35
C SER A 318 6.98 8.08 0.83
N SER A 319 7.43 7.81 2.06
CA SER A 319 6.60 7.88 3.26
C SER A 319 6.38 9.33 3.69
N TRP A 320 5.10 9.75 3.75
CA TRP A 320 4.70 10.97 4.44
C TRP A 320 4.14 10.60 5.83
N PRO A 321 4.57 11.27 6.91
CA PRO A 321 5.54 12.37 6.96
C PRO A 321 6.98 11.89 6.68
N GLN A 322 7.81 12.80 6.13
CA GLN A 322 9.24 12.56 5.95
C GLN A 322 9.88 12.20 7.30
N PRO A 323 10.78 11.19 7.35
CA PRO A 323 11.38 10.75 8.60
C PRO A 323 12.21 11.89 9.19
N ARG A 324 11.93 12.22 10.45
CA ARG A 324 12.65 13.24 11.21
C ARG A 324 13.56 12.57 12.21
N SER A 325 14.78 13.09 12.34
CA SER A 325 15.65 12.66 13.43
C SER A 325 15.23 13.26 14.77
N TYR A 326 15.53 12.53 15.84
CA TYR A 326 15.27 12.96 17.21
C TYR A 326 16.47 12.60 18.10
N MET A 327 16.53 13.19 19.30
CA MET A 327 17.57 12.87 20.28
C MET A 327 17.08 11.76 21.22
N ASP A 328 17.91 10.72 21.40
CA ASP A 328 17.80 9.67 22.40
C ASP A 328 19.04 9.75 23.30
N GLY A 329 18.93 10.50 24.40
CA GLY A 329 20.08 10.87 25.24
C GLY A 329 21.08 11.74 24.46
N THR A 330 22.31 11.27 24.32
CA THR A 330 23.38 11.93 23.54
C THR A 330 23.46 11.47 22.09
N THR A 331 22.62 10.50 21.69
CA THR A 331 22.59 9.92 20.35
C THR A 331 21.50 10.57 19.52
N LYS A 332 21.80 10.96 18.29
CA LYS A 332 20.77 11.38 17.33
C LYS A 332 20.29 10.17 16.53
N VAL A 333 18.99 9.96 16.47
CA VAL A 333 18.36 8.76 15.90
C VAL A 333 17.47 9.15 14.72
N LEU A 334 17.52 8.35 13.65
CA LEU A 334 16.63 8.45 12.49
C LEU A 334 16.04 7.07 12.20
N GLU A 335 14.72 6.99 12.04
CA GLU A 335 14.02 5.75 11.70
C GLU A 335 13.16 5.97 10.45
N PHE A 336 13.19 5.02 9.50
CA PHE A 336 12.30 5.04 8.34
C PHE A 336 12.00 3.63 7.82
N ILE A 337 10.89 3.49 7.08
CA ILE A 337 10.54 2.28 6.34
C ILE A 337 11.01 2.48 4.90
N ALA A 338 11.85 1.59 4.37
CA ALA A 338 12.28 1.66 2.99
C ALA A 338 11.08 1.39 2.05
N ASP A 339 10.83 2.28 1.10
CA ASP A 339 9.70 2.20 0.16
C ASP A 339 10.01 1.32 -1.06
N LYS A 340 11.29 1.13 -1.38
CA LYS A 340 11.81 0.32 -2.46
C LYS A 340 13.04 -0.47 -2.00
N THR A 341 13.40 -1.51 -2.74
CA THR A 341 14.66 -2.23 -2.56
C THR A 341 15.75 -1.55 -3.37
N GLY A 342 16.90 -1.28 -2.76
CA GLY A 342 18.04 -0.64 -3.42
C GLY A 342 18.86 0.24 -2.47
N TYR A 343 19.73 1.08 -3.04
CA TYR A 343 20.55 1.99 -2.24
C TYR A 343 19.74 3.16 -1.68
N PHE A 344 19.87 3.37 -0.36
CA PHE A 344 19.39 4.54 0.36
C PHE A 344 20.57 5.27 0.96
N GLU A 345 20.51 6.60 0.94
CA GLU A 345 21.53 7.46 1.53
C GLU A 345 20.97 8.17 2.76
N VAL A 346 21.77 8.23 3.81
CA VAL A 346 21.53 9.10 4.97
C VAL A 346 22.64 10.15 5.04
N GLY A 347 22.27 11.39 5.32
CA GLY A 347 23.20 12.50 5.45
C GLY A 347 23.39 12.91 6.90
N VAL A 348 24.62 13.24 7.25
CA VAL A 348 24.99 13.94 8.49
C VAL A 348 25.54 15.30 8.09
N ARG A 349 25.13 16.37 8.77
CA ARG A 349 25.59 17.72 8.43
C ARG A 349 25.78 18.61 9.66
N ALA A 350 26.89 19.35 9.70
CA ALA A 350 27.06 20.49 10.62
C ALA A 350 26.36 21.73 10.07
N ASN A 351 25.73 22.55 10.92
CA ASN A 351 25.18 23.82 10.45
C ASN A 351 26.33 24.77 10.03
N ILE A 352 26.12 25.55 8.97
CA ILE A 352 27.12 26.49 8.45
C ILE A 352 27.49 27.60 9.45
N ASN A 353 26.63 27.83 10.46
CA ASN A 353 26.86 28.79 11.52
C ASN A 353 27.51 28.16 12.77
N THR A 354 27.64 26.83 12.84
CA THR A 354 28.29 26.15 13.98
C THR A 354 29.79 26.23 13.84
N ALA A 355 30.44 27.11 14.59
CA ALA A 355 31.90 27.13 14.63
C ALA A 355 32.43 25.78 15.16
N LEU A 356 33.14 25.02 14.32
CA LEU A 356 33.87 23.82 14.70
C LEU A 356 35.38 24.15 14.78
N PRO A 357 35.89 24.56 15.96
CA PRO A 357 37.30 24.92 16.12
C PRO A 357 38.25 23.71 16.02
N THR A 358 37.72 22.50 16.23
CA THR A 358 38.41 21.22 16.01
C THR A 358 37.44 20.23 15.37
N PRO A 359 37.91 19.31 14.50
CA PRO A 359 37.07 18.28 13.91
C PRO A 359 36.34 17.45 14.97
N VAL A 360 35.09 17.10 14.70
CA VAL A 360 34.25 16.27 15.60
C VAL A 360 34.13 14.87 15.03
N PRO A 361 34.90 13.88 15.53
CA PRO A 361 34.75 12.50 15.09
C PRO A 361 33.45 11.90 15.62
N TYR A 362 32.80 11.10 14.78
CA TYR A 362 31.54 10.43 15.11
C TYR A 362 31.43 9.10 14.37
N HIS A 363 30.45 8.28 14.78
CA HIS A 363 30.04 7.10 14.03
C HIS A 363 28.54 7.06 13.79
N VAL A 364 28.16 6.49 12.65
CA VAL A 364 26.79 6.15 12.31
C VAL A 364 26.68 4.64 12.26
N SER A 365 25.73 4.10 13.03
CA SER A 365 25.35 2.68 12.94
C SER A 365 23.98 2.53 12.31
N ALA A 366 23.80 1.48 11.52
CA ALA A 366 22.52 1.13 10.92
C ALA A 366 22.08 -0.25 11.39
N THR A 367 20.84 -0.39 11.85
CA THR A 367 20.23 -1.68 12.16
C THR A 367 18.91 -1.80 11.40
N ALA A 368 18.69 -2.94 10.73
CA ALA A 368 17.33 -3.33 10.36
C ALA A 368 16.57 -3.64 11.66
N ALA A 369 15.49 -2.91 11.91
CA ALA A 369 14.61 -3.20 13.02
C ALA A 369 13.72 -4.37 12.60
N ASP A 370 14.15 -5.55 13.06
CA ASP A 370 13.56 -6.87 12.88
C ASP A 370 13.86 -7.61 11.55
N VAL A 371 14.58 -8.72 11.69
CA VAL A 371 14.91 -9.68 10.63
C VAL A 371 14.39 -11.09 10.98
N THR A 372 13.62 -11.20 12.06
CA THR A 372 13.14 -12.48 12.56
C THR A 372 11.68 -12.65 12.17
N ALA A 373 11.35 -13.82 11.61
CA ALA A 373 9.97 -14.13 11.29
C ALA A 373 9.10 -14.22 12.55
N PRO A 374 7.81 -13.87 12.47
CA PRO A 374 6.91 -13.94 13.61
C PRO A 374 6.74 -15.40 14.04
N ARG A 375 6.86 -15.65 15.33
CA ARG A 375 6.74 -17.00 15.89
C ARG A 375 5.33 -17.19 16.42
N LEU A 376 4.66 -18.26 15.99
CA LEU A 376 3.38 -18.63 16.58
C LEU A 376 3.55 -18.91 18.08
N SER A 377 2.70 -18.29 18.88
CA SER A 377 2.72 -18.35 20.34
C SER A 377 1.51 -19.10 20.91
N ASP A 378 0.36 -19.05 20.22
CA ASP A 378 -0.87 -19.68 20.66
C ASP A 378 -1.80 -19.97 19.47
N ALA A 379 -2.66 -20.97 19.61
CA ALA A 379 -3.69 -21.32 18.64
C ALA A 379 -4.92 -21.85 19.35
N THR A 380 -6.07 -21.20 19.13
CA THR A 380 -7.34 -21.52 19.79
C THR A 380 -8.51 -21.42 18.80
N GLY A 381 -9.65 -22.03 19.15
CA GLY A 381 -10.86 -21.96 18.35
C GLY A 381 -12.00 -22.76 19.00
N SER A 382 -13.21 -22.56 18.51
CA SER A 382 -14.37 -23.39 18.80
C SER A 382 -14.98 -23.88 17.50
N VAL A 383 -15.85 -24.90 17.59
CA VAL A 383 -16.50 -25.48 16.41
C VAL A 383 -17.39 -24.50 15.64
N ASP A 384 -17.85 -23.43 16.28
CA ASP A 384 -18.80 -22.45 15.77
C ASP A 384 -18.25 -21.02 15.75
N GLY A 385 -16.96 -20.86 16.06
CA GLY A 385 -16.31 -19.58 16.29
C GLY A 385 -15.15 -19.33 15.36
N VAL A 386 -14.46 -18.21 15.65
CA VAL A 386 -13.25 -17.81 14.93
C VAL A 386 -12.07 -18.66 15.40
N LEU A 387 -11.36 -19.26 14.46
CA LEU A 387 -10.03 -19.81 14.69
C LEU A 387 -9.05 -18.65 14.83
N LYS A 388 -8.36 -18.60 15.98
CA LYS A 388 -7.42 -17.54 16.33
C LYS A 388 -6.01 -18.11 16.47
N LEU A 389 -5.08 -17.57 15.68
CA LEU A 389 -3.65 -17.87 15.74
C LEU A 389 -2.90 -16.62 16.21
N SER A 390 -2.23 -16.70 17.36
CA SER A 390 -1.56 -15.54 17.99
C SER A 390 -0.05 -15.66 17.86
N PHE A 391 0.63 -14.58 17.46
CA PHE A 391 2.07 -14.56 17.20
C PHE A 391 2.84 -13.76 18.26
N SER A 392 4.17 -13.88 18.24
CA SER A 392 5.10 -13.19 19.14
C SER A 392 5.04 -11.67 19.02
N GLU A 393 4.49 -11.16 17.92
CA GLU A 393 4.50 -9.77 17.50
C GLU A 393 3.36 -9.47 16.51
N PRO A 394 3.10 -8.19 16.16
CA PRO A 394 2.13 -7.83 15.14
C PRO A 394 2.43 -8.45 13.77
N VAL A 395 1.40 -8.94 13.09
CA VAL A 395 1.49 -9.68 11.83
C VAL A 395 0.61 -9.09 10.74
N GLN A 396 0.93 -9.44 9.50
CA GLN A 396 0.12 -9.19 8.32
C GLN A 396 -0.05 -10.48 7.49
N ARG A 397 -1.06 -10.47 6.61
CA ARG A 397 -1.33 -11.60 5.71
C ARG A 397 -0.30 -11.61 4.59
N GLY A 398 0.36 -12.75 4.41
CA GLY A 398 1.28 -12.98 3.30
C GLY A 398 0.61 -13.67 2.12
N THR A 399 1.37 -14.54 1.46
CA THR A 399 0.92 -15.32 0.30
C THR A 399 0.99 -16.81 0.64
N GLY A 400 -0.07 -17.58 0.46
CA GLY A 400 -0.09 -19.00 0.84
C GLY A 400 -1.35 -19.40 1.58
N THR A 401 -1.31 -20.55 2.26
CA THR A 401 -2.47 -21.13 2.94
C THR A 401 -2.23 -21.41 4.42
N ILE A 402 -3.32 -21.36 5.18
CA ILE A 402 -3.41 -21.97 6.49
C ILE A 402 -4.40 -23.12 6.38
N ALA A 403 -4.02 -24.30 6.85
CA ALA A 403 -4.83 -25.51 6.78
C ALA A 403 -5.10 -26.08 8.17
N LEU A 404 -6.34 -26.46 8.45
CA LEU A 404 -6.67 -27.25 9.61
C LEU A 404 -6.39 -28.72 9.29
N VAL A 405 -5.59 -29.37 10.14
CA VAL A 405 -5.10 -30.74 9.97
C VAL A 405 -5.55 -31.57 11.15
N ASP A 406 -6.18 -32.72 10.90
CA ASP A 406 -6.56 -33.65 11.95
C ASP A 406 -5.31 -34.24 12.62
N LYS A 407 -5.25 -34.18 13.97
CA LYS A 407 -4.06 -34.58 14.75
C LYS A 407 -3.65 -36.02 14.52
N TYR A 408 -4.63 -36.90 14.37
CA TYR A 408 -4.39 -38.34 14.42
C TYR A 408 -4.08 -38.90 13.03
N SER A 409 -4.70 -38.34 12.00
CA SER A 409 -4.48 -38.79 10.63
C SER A 409 -3.48 -37.98 9.82
N GLY A 410 -3.23 -36.73 10.22
CA GLY A 410 -2.43 -35.78 9.45
C GLY A 410 -3.08 -35.30 8.15
N GLN A 411 -4.36 -35.60 7.93
CA GLN A 411 -5.10 -35.13 6.75
C GLN A 411 -5.56 -33.68 6.91
N VAL A 412 -5.52 -32.92 5.82
CA VAL A 412 -6.10 -31.58 5.78
C VAL A 412 -7.62 -31.72 5.73
N VAL A 413 -8.29 -31.20 6.76
CA VAL A 413 -9.76 -31.16 6.82
C VAL A 413 -10.31 -29.89 6.17
N GLU A 414 -9.58 -28.78 6.28
CA GLU A 414 -9.93 -27.51 5.65
C GLU A 414 -8.68 -26.69 5.36
N ALA A 415 -8.73 -25.83 4.34
CA ALA A 415 -7.66 -24.90 4.02
C ALA A 415 -8.21 -23.55 3.56
N TRP A 416 -7.57 -22.48 4.02
CA TRP A 416 -7.91 -21.10 3.69
C TRP A 416 -6.73 -20.41 3.04
N ASP A 417 -6.98 -19.82 1.88
CA ASP A 417 -6.03 -18.92 1.23
C ASP A 417 -5.97 -17.59 1.99
N MET A 418 -4.76 -17.08 2.22
CA MET A 418 -4.55 -15.83 2.97
C MET A 418 -5.19 -14.60 2.30
N SER A 419 -5.49 -14.65 0.99
CA SER A 419 -6.22 -13.60 0.28
C SER A 419 -7.73 -13.62 0.54
N SER A 420 -8.27 -14.70 1.11
CA SER A 420 -9.70 -14.85 1.35
C SER A 420 -10.25 -13.81 2.32
N LYS A 421 -11.52 -13.41 2.12
CA LYS A 421 -12.22 -12.43 2.97
C LYS A 421 -12.52 -12.95 4.38
N VAL A 422 -12.46 -14.26 4.56
CA VAL A 422 -12.69 -14.91 5.86
C VAL A 422 -11.47 -14.88 6.77
N VAL A 423 -10.29 -14.54 6.23
CA VAL A 423 -9.03 -14.43 6.97
C VAL A 423 -8.75 -12.95 7.22
N ARG A 424 -8.50 -12.58 8.46
CA ARG A 424 -8.17 -11.21 8.88
C ARG A 424 -6.92 -11.20 9.75
N ALA A 425 -6.09 -10.19 9.60
CA ALA A 425 -5.01 -9.89 10.54
C ALA A 425 -5.50 -8.77 11.47
N ASP A 426 -5.31 -8.94 12.77
CA ASP A 426 -5.65 -7.97 13.81
C ASP A 426 -4.54 -7.92 14.85
N GLY A 427 -3.69 -6.89 14.77
CA GLY A 427 -2.49 -6.79 15.60
C GLY A 427 -1.59 -8.02 15.41
N LYS A 428 -1.42 -8.81 16.48
CA LYS A 428 -0.60 -10.04 16.50
C LYS A 428 -1.37 -11.31 16.17
N ASP A 429 -2.64 -11.19 15.81
CA ASP A 429 -3.54 -12.32 15.64
C ASP A 429 -3.97 -12.48 14.18
N ILE A 430 -3.95 -13.72 13.68
CA ILE A 430 -4.68 -14.12 12.48
C ILE A 430 -6.00 -14.75 12.92
N LEU A 431 -7.10 -14.17 12.45
CA LEU A 431 -8.47 -14.56 12.73
C LEU A 431 -9.09 -15.18 11.47
N ILE A 432 -9.56 -16.41 11.56
CA ILE A 432 -10.20 -17.14 10.47
C ILE A 432 -11.64 -17.45 10.89
N ASP A 433 -12.62 -16.94 10.16
CA ASP A 433 -14.03 -17.30 10.33
C ASP A 433 -14.39 -18.34 9.26
N PRO A 434 -14.45 -19.65 9.57
CA PRO A 434 -14.71 -20.68 8.56
C PRO A 434 -16.04 -20.48 7.82
N GLY A 435 -16.94 -19.68 8.39
CA GLY A 435 -18.26 -19.46 7.84
C GLY A 435 -19.06 -20.77 7.74
N HIS A 436 -18.83 -21.71 8.65
CA HIS A 436 -19.65 -22.88 8.90
C HIS A 436 -19.15 -23.55 10.18
N VAL A 437 -19.89 -24.56 10.66
CA VAL A 437 -19.52 -25.30 11.87
C VAL A 437 -18.49 -26.38 11.53
N LEU A 438 -17.37 -26.36 12.23
CA LEU A 438 -16.32 -27.38 12.19
C LEU A 438 -16.70 -28.61 13.02
N LEU A 439 -16.12 -29.76 12.71
CA LEU A 439 -16.29 -30.95 13.54
C LEU A 439 -15.50 -30.80 14.86
N PRO A 440 -16.05 -31.25 16.01
CA PRO A 440 -15.28 -31.40 17.24
C PRO A 440 -14.13 -32.38 17.04
N GLY A 441 -13.00 -32.12 17.68
CA GLY A 441 -11.83 -33.00 17.59
C GLY A 441 -10.54 -32.31 17.99
N SER A 442 -9.44 -33.02 17.78
CA SER A 442 -8.09 -32.52 18.02
C SER A 442 -7.38 -32.22 16.71
N TYR A 443 -6.98 -30.96 16.52
CA TYR A 443 -6.41 -30.48 15.26
C TYR A 443 -5.07 -29.76 15.46
N TYR A 444 -4.37 -29.51 14.36
CA TYR A 444 -3.29 -28.53 14.24
C TYR A 444 -3.63 -27.56 13.10
N ALA A 445 -3.23 -26.30 13.22
CA ALA A 445 -3.14 -25.41 12.08
C ALA A 445 -1.77 -25.58 11.43
N ARG A 446 -1.74 -26.04 10.18
CA ARG A 446 -0.55 -26.00 9.32
C ARG A 446 -0.49 -24.66 8.64
N ILE A 447 0.57 -23.91 8.91
CA ILE A 447 0.81 -22.58 8.36
C ILE A 447 1.89 -22.73 7.30
N ASP A 448 1.57 -22.39 6.05
CA ASP A 448 2.59 -22.33 5.00
C ASP A 448 3.59 -21.23 5.33
N GLY A 449 4.85 -21.42 4.93
CA GLY A 449 5.94 -20.54 5.35
C GLY A 449 5.71 -19.05 5.04
N THR A 450 5.14 -18.77 3.86
CA THR A 450 4.86 -17.42 3.38
C THR A 450 3.47 -16.90 3.77
N ALA A 451 2.65 -17.69 4.49
CA ALA A 451 1.27 -17.33 4.79
C ALA A 451 1.17 -16.15 5.78
N VAL A 452 2.08 -16.05 6.74
CA VAL A 452 2.08 -15.00 7.77
C VAL A 452 3.43 -14.30 7.78
N LEU A 453 3.37 -12.97 7.74
CA LEU A 453 4.53 -12.08 7.77
C LEU A 453 4.45 -11.23 9.04
N ASP A 454 5.58 -10.80 9.58
CA ASP A 454 5.57 -9.64 10.48
C ASP A 454 5.30 -8.35 9.67
N LEU A 455 5.21 -7.21 10.34
CA LEU A 455 5.05 -5.92 9.66
C LEU A 455 6.29 -5.48 8.87
N SER A 456 7.46 -6.07 9.13
CA SER A 456 8.72 -5.84 8.40
C SER A 456 8.88 -6.73 7.16
N GLY A 457 7.94 -7.65 6.91
CA GLY A 457 7.90 -8.55 5.76
C GLY A 457 8.67 -9.86 5.94
N ASN A 458 9.12 -10.22 7.15
CA ASN A 458 9.81 -11.48 7.41
C ASN A 458 8.79 -12.63 7.51
N ALA A 459 9.07 -13.75 6.83
CA ALA A 459 8.30 -14.99 6.89
C ALA A 459 9.21 -16.15 7.30
N THR A 460 8.60 -17.24 7.75
CA THR A 460 9.33 -18.50 7.95
C THR A 460 9.46 -19.21 6.60
N ASP A 461 10.65 -19.55 6.12
CA ASP A 461 10.79 -20.21 4.80
C ASP A 461 10.21 -21.64 4.72
N THR A 462 9.81 -22.21 5.86
CA THR A 462 9.31 -23.59 5.96
C THR A 462 7.92 -23.64 6.60
N PRO A 463 6.98 -24.44 6.07
CA PRO A 463 5.70 -24.70 6.74
C PRO A 463 5.89 -25.30 8.13
N TYR A 464 5.01 -24.96 9.05
CA TYR A 464 5.04 -25.49 10.41
C TYR A 464 3.63 -25.69 10.97
N LEU A 465 3.53 -26.49 12.04
CA LEU A 465 2.27 -26.78 12.72
C LEU A 465 2.14 -25.93 13.99
N SER A 466 0.91 -25.56 14.32
CA SER A 466 0.57 -25.00 15.62
C SER A 466 0.71 -26.02 16.75
N GLN A 467 0.56 -25.55 17.98
CA GLN A 467 0.15 -26.43 19.08
C GLN A 467 -1.23 -27.06 18.80
N GLN A 468 -1.57 -28.11 19.54
CA GLN A 468 -2.87 -28.77 19.39
C GLN A 468 -4.00 -27.78 19.67
N ILE A 469 -4.93 -27.69 18.72
CA ILE A 469 -6.20 -26.97 18.85
C ILE A 469 -7.25 -28.03 19.20
N GLY A 470 -7.74 -27.98 20.43
CA GLY A 470 -8.93 -28.74 20.82
C GLY A 470 -10.16 -27.98 20.40
N LEU A 471 -10.82 -28.40 19.32
CA LEU A 471 -12.12 -27.84 18.96
C LEU A 471 -13.18 -28.54 19.79
N THR A 472 -13.54 -27.88 20.89
CA THR A 472 -14.66 -28.25 21.74
C THR A 472 -15.83 -27.30 21.49
N ARG A 473 -17.01 -27.69 21.95
CA ARG A 473 -18.18 -26.82 21.91
C ARG A 473 -18.08 -25.77 23.01
N THR A 474 -18.33 -24.52 22.66
CA THR A 474 -18.54 -23.41 23.60
C THR A 474 -19.80 -23.69 24.41
N ALA A 475 -19.71 -23.51 25.73
CA ALA A 475 -20.79 -23.78 26.68
C ALA A 475 -21.87 -22.67 26.69
N ASP A 476 -21.75 -21.65 25.84
CA ASP A 476 -22.60 -20.48 25.88
C ASP A 476 -23.73 -20.58 24.85
N GLY A 477 -24.95 -20.77 25.35
CA GLY A 477 -26.21 -20.79 24.60
C GLY A 477 -26.56 -19.43 23.97
N GLY A 478 -25.74 -18.96 23.03
CA GLY A 478 -25.76 -17.59 22.55
C GLY A 478 -25.42 -17.40 21.09
N ALA A 479 -26.04 -18.16 20.19
CA ALA A 479 -26.59 -17.71 18.90
C ALA A 479 -26.82 -18.93 17.98
N VAL A 480 -28.09 -19.25 17.75
CA VAL A 480 -28.49 -19.94 16.51
C VAL A 480 -28.16 -18.98 15.38
N ARG A 481 -26.99 -19.09 14.76
CA ARG A 481 -26.74 -18.44 13.48
C ARG A 481 -27.48 -19.29 12.43
N PRO A 482 -28.54 -18.78 11.78
CA PRO A 482 -29.10 -19.45 10.61
C PRO A 482 -28.05 -19.36 9.52
N TYR A 483 -27.20 -20.39 9.40
CA TYR A 483 -26.18 -20.39 8.38
C TYR A 483 -26.84 -20.71 7.04
N TYR A 484 -26.80 -19.74 6.12
CA TYR A 484 -27.14 -19.95 4.73
C TYR A 484 -26.10 -20.88 4.15
N SER A 485 -26.53 -22.10 3.81
CA SER A 485 -25.72 -23.06 3.08
C SER A 485 -25.16 -22.41 1.82
N LEU A 486 -23.89 -22.69 1.53
CA LEU A 486 -23.40 -22.54 0.17
C LEU A 486 -24.12 -23.63 -0.65
N PRO A 487 -24.76 -23.29 -1.78
CA PRO A 487 -25.49 -24.28 -2.55
C PRO A 487 -24.55 -25.40 -2.99
N ASN A 488 -24.96 -26.66 -2.76
CA ASN A 488 -24.39 -27.90 -3.31
C ASN A 488 -23.29 -28.66 -2.52
N ARG A 489 -23.29 -28.67 -1.17
CA ARG A 489 -22.46 -29.62 -0.40
C ARG A 489 -23.27 -30.49 0.56
N PRO A 490 -23.43 -31.81 0.31
CA PRO A 490 -24.16 -32.75 1.19
C PRO A 490 -23.45 -33.06 2.54
N THR A 491 -22.58 -32.17 3.02
CA THR A 491 -21.72 -32.33 4.20
C THR A 491 -21.97 -31.27 5.28
N ASP A 492 -22.85 -30.30 5.05
CA ASP A 492 -23.09 -29.21 6.01
C ASP A 492 -23.69 -29.72 7.32
N THR A 493 -23.23 -29.14 8.44
CA THR A 493 -23.61 -29.55 9.80
C THR A 493 -24.41 -28.45 10.49
N GLY A 494 -25.64 -28.75 10.90
CA GLY A 494 -26.43 -27.87 11.77
C GLY A 494 -26.07 -28.07 13.24
N VAL A 495 -26.24 -27.04 14.07
CA VAL A 495 -26.06 -27.13 15.53
C VAL A 495 -27.33 -26.67 16.24
N VAL A 496 -27.72 -27.43 17.26
CA VAL A 496 -28.88 -27.20 18.12
C VAL A 496 -28.39 -27.14 19.56
N ASP A 497 -28.90 -26.19 20.35
CA ASP A 497 -28.58 -26.13 21.77
C ASP A 497 -29.40 -27.15 22.58
N GLY A 498 -28.77 -27.90 23.50
CA GLY A 498 -29.40 -28.94 24.30
C GLY A 498 -28.92 -30.34 23.98
N LYS A 499 -29.65 -31.36 24.44
CA LYS A 499 -29.34 -32.79 24.19
C LYS A 499 -30.16 -33.30 23.02
N ILE A 500 -29.65 -34.29 22.29
CA ILE A 500 -30.41 -34.92 21.19
C ILE A 500 -31.80 -35.42 21.63
N GLY A 501 -31.92 -35.92 22.86
CA GLY A 501 -33.18 -36.40 23.44
C GLY A 501 -34.21 -35.29 23.74
N ASP A 502 -33.81 -34.02 23.71
CA ASP A 502 -34.72 -32.89 23.94
C ASP A 502 -35.49 -32.49 22.66
N TYR A 503 -35.13 -33.08 21.52
CA TYR A 503 -35.63 -32.70 20.21
C TYR A 503 -36.25 -33.87 19.45
N THR A 504 -37.39 -33.60 18.82
CA THR A 504 -37.92 -34.43 17.74
C THR A 504 -37.42 -33.90 16.41
N ILE A 505 -36.72 -34.73 15.65
CA ILE A 505 -36.16 -34.36 14.34
C ILE A 505 -37.07 -34.85 13.23
N SER A 506 -37.43 -33.98 12.30
CA SER A 506 -38.25 -34.30 11.13
C SER A 506 -37.68 -33.64 9.88
N ARG A 507 -38.02 -34.16 8.69
CA ARG A 507 -37.61 -33.58 7.41
C ARG A 507 -38.80 -33.30 6.51
N VAL A 508 -38.82 -32.13 5.89
CA VAL A 508 -39.82 -31.71 4.90
C VAL A 508 -39.07 -31.21 3.67
N GLY A 509 -39.00 -32.03 2.61
CA GLY A 509 -38.09 -31.79 1.51
C GLY A 509 -36.63 -31.78 2.00
N ASP A 510 -35.87 -30.76 1.59
CA ASP A 510 -34.47 -30.57 2.00
C ASP A 510 -34.30 -29.86 3.35
N THR A 511 -35.40 -29.47 3.99
CA THR A 511 -35.40 -28.81 5.31
C THR A 511 -35.48 -29.84 6.43
N THR A 512 -34.49 -29.84 7.31
CA THR A 512 -34.53 -30.49 8.62
C THR A 512 -35.14 -29.55 9.67
N ILE A 513 -36.11 -30.05 10.42
CA ILE A 513 -36.78 -29.33 11.51
C ILE A 513 -36.46 -30.03 12.82
N ALA A 514 -35.82 -29.31 13.75
CA ALA A 514 -35.60 -29.75 15.12
C ALA A 514 -36.65 -29.10 16.03
N GLN A 515 -37.64 -29.88 16.46
CA GLN A 515 -38.71 -29.46 17.36
C GLN A 515 -38.31 -29.77 18.81
N GLY A 516 -37.94 -28.75 19.56
CA GLY A 516 -37.63 -28.83 20.99
C GLY A 516 -38.68 -28.13 21.86
N PRO A 517 -38.34 -27.79 23.12
CA PRO A 517 -39.23 -27.08 24.04
C PRO A 517 -39.53 -25.62 23.63
N GLY A 518 -38.72 -25.05 22.74
CA GLY A 518 -38.92 -23.71 22.17
C GLY A 518 -39.55 -23.73 20.77
N GLN A 519 -39.34 -22.62 20.04
CA GLN A 519 -39.73 -22.56 18.62
C GLN A 519 -38.93 -23.59 17.80
N PRO A 520 -39.56 -24.29 16.85
CA PRO A 520 -38.84 -25.22 15.97
C PRO A 520 -37.72 -24.53 15.19
N LEU A 521 -36.55 -25.15 15.21
CA LEU A 521 -35.39 -24.72 14.44
C LEU A 521 -35.43 -25.38 13.06
N LYS A 522 -35.10 -24.64 12.01
CA LYS A 522 -35.11 -25.12 10.63
C LYS A 522 -33.74 -24.99 10.00
N PHE A 523 -33.28 -26.03 9.31
CA PHE A 523 -32.00 -26.11 8.64
C PHE A 523 -32.19 -26.64 7.23
N ASP A 524 -31.73 -25.91 6.22
CA ASP A 524 -31.86 -26.32 4.82
C ASP A 524 -30.58 -26.97 4.31
N HIS A 525 -30.70 -28.11 3.62
CA HIS A 525 -29.60 -28.82 2.93
C HIS A 525 -28.45 -29.32 3.84
N ILE A 526 -28.71 -29.55 5.13
CA ILE A 526 -27.70 -30.12 6.04
C ILE A 526 -27.63 -31.65 5.94
N GLY A 527 -26.41 -32.18 6.01
CA GLY A 527 -26.14 -33.63 6.04
C GLY A 527 -25.97 -34.21 7.44
N ARG A 528 -25.67 -33.36 8.43
CA ARG A 528 -25.47 -33.74 9.84
C ARG A 528 -26.11 -32.72 10.79
N LEU A 529 -26.47 -33.15 11.99
CA LEU A 529 -26.95 -32.30 13.08
C LEU A 529 -26.18 -32.60 14.37
N MET A 530 -25.82 -31.55 15.07
CA MET A 530 -25.06 -31.57 16.32
C MET A 530 -25.86 -30.92 17.45
N PHE A 531 -25.63 -31.36 18.68
CA PHE A 531 -26.36 -30.91 19.87
C PHE A 531 -25.39 -30.46 20.95
N THR A 532 -25.47 -29.22 21.43
CA THR A 532 -24.43 -28.63 22.29
C THR A 532 -24.09 -29.46 23.55
N GLN A 533 -25.06 -30.22 24.07
CA GLN A 533 -24.92 -31.02 25.30
C GLN A 533 -24.88 -32.54 25.03
N SER A 534 -24.52 -32.97 23.82
CA SER A 534 -24.41 -34.39 23.47
C SER A 534 -23.19 -34.69 22.63
N ASP A 535 -22.37 -35.66 23.00
CA ASP A 535 -21.21 -36.11 22.20
C ASP A 535 -21.59 -36.85 20.91
N GLU A 536 -22.87 -36.84 20.54
CA GLU A 536 -23.41 -37.51 19.37
C GLU A 536 -23.56 -36.55 18.19
N VAL A 537 -23.38 -37.10 16.99
CA VAL A 537 -23.67 -36.47 15.71
C VAL A 537 -24.76 -37.27 15.03
N LEU A 538 -25.86 -36.60 14.68
CA LEU A 538 -26.95 -37.18 13.92
C LEU A 538 -26.68 -37.02 12.43
N VAL A 539 -26.40 -38.11 11.74
CA VAL A 539 -26.33 -38.15 10.27
C VAL A 539 -27.74 -38.09 9.73
N LEU A 540 -28.01 -37.14 8.83
CA LEU A 540 -29.33 -36.94 8.21
C LEU A 540 -29.38 -37.46 6.78
N THR A 541 -28.25 -37.41 6.06
CA THR A 541 -28.09 -37.97 4.71
C THR A 541 -26.97 -39.01 4.72
N PRO A 542 -27.27 -40.29 4.99
CA PRO A 542 -26.26 -41.34 4.96
C PRO A 542 -25.60 -41.45 3.58
N THR A 543 -24.28 -41.27 3.52
CA THR A 543 -23.53 -41.52 2.28
C THR A 543 -23.27 -43.02 2.13
N PRO A 544 -22.89 -43.49 0.92
CA PRO A 544 -22.52 -44.89 0.74
C PRO A 544 -21.43 -45.37 1.70
N ALA A 545 -20.40 -44.53 1.94
CA ALA A 545 -19.29 -44.82 2.86
C ALA A 545 -19.78 -44.97 4.31
N VAL A 546 -20.62 -44.04 4.75
CA VAL A 546 -21.20 -44.02 6.10
C VAL A 546 -22.12 -45.23 6.35
N SER A 547 -22.70 -45.76 5.29
CA SER A 547 -23.59 -46.93 5.32
C SER A 547 -22.84 -48.28 5.25
N GLN A 548 -21.57 -48.29 4.81
CA GLN A 548 -20.76 -49.52 4.72
C GLN A 548 -20.45 -50.12 6.10
N ALA A 549 -20.09 -49.28 7.08
CA ALA A 549 -19.85 -49.75 8.44
C ALA A 549 -21.11 -50.40 9.04
N TRP A 550 -22.28 -49.78 8.86
CA TRP A 550 -23.58 -50.36 9.25
C TRP A 550 -23.82 -51.72 8.62
N ARG A 551 -23.63 -51.82 7.30
CA ARG A 551 -23.81 -53.07 6.56
C ARG A 551 -22.81 -54.14 6.99
N LEU A 552 -21.61 -53.77 7.42
CA LEU A 552 -20.64 -54.73 7.96
C LEU A 552 -21.06 -55.25 9.33
N TYR A 553 -21.59 -54.40 10.23
CA TYR A 553 -22.16 -54.87 11.50
C TYR A 553 -23.32 -55.83 11.27
N GLN A 554 -24.23 -55.51 10.34
CA GLN A 554 -25.32 -56.40 9.98
C GLN A 554 -24.79 -57.73 9.42
N ALA A 555 -23.91 -57.69 8.42
CA ALA A 555 -23.42 -58.89 7.76
C ALA A 555 -22.52 -59.76 8.66
N ALA A 556 -21.68 -59.15 9.49
CA ALA A 556 -20.74 -59.86 10.34
C ALA A 556 -21.35 -60.33 11.65
N PHE A 557 -22.27 -59.55 12.24
CA PHE A 557 -22.73 -59.76 13.61
C PHE A 557 -24.24 -59.84 13.78
N ASP A 558 -25.04 -59.63 12.74
CA ASP A 558 -26.51 -59.61 12.81
C ASP A 558 -27.01 -58.70 13.95
N ARG A 559 -26.46 -57.49 14.01
CA ARG A 559 -26.88 -56.46 14.97
C ARG A 559 -26.62 -55.06 14.45
N LEU A 560 -27.26 -54.10 15.09
CA LEU A 560 -26.95 -52.69 14.92
C LEU A 560 -25.56 -52.36 15.49
N PRO A 561 -24.80 -51.44 14.87
CA PRO A 561 -23.59 -50.91 15.46
C PRO A 561 -23.89 -50.14 16.75
N ASP A 562 -22.94 -50.17 17.68
CA ASP A 562 -22.92 -49.22 18.79
C ASP A 562 -22.35 -47.87 18.33
N LYS A 563 -22.76 -46.77 18.99
CA LYS A 563 -22.47 -45.40 18.52
C LYS A 563 -20.97 -45.09 18.47
N GLY A 564 -20.20 -45.56 19.47
CA GLY A 564 -18.76 -45.34 19.54
C GLY A 564 -17.97 -46.19 18.54
N GLY A 565 -18.31 -47.47 18.42
CA GLY A 565 -17.74 -48.38 17.43
C GLY A 565 -18.02 -47.92 16.00
N LEU A 566 -19.24 -47.45 15.72
CA LEU A 566 -19.56 -46.84 14.44
C LEU A 566 -18.69 -45.61 14.17
N GLY A 567 -18.57 -44.70 15.14
CA GLY A 567 -17.69 -43.54 15.01
C GLY A 567 -16.25 -43.90 14.74
N TYR A 568 -15.73 -44.95 15.37
CA TYR A 568 -14.39 -45.48 15.09
C TYR A 568 -14.27 -45.94 13.64
N TRP A 569 -15.22 -46.73 13.11
CA TRP A 569 -15.12 -47.22 11.73
C TRP A 569 -15.28 -46.11 10.69
N LEU A 570 -16.21 -45.18 10.91
CA LEU A 570 -16.36 -44.00 10.07
C LEU A 570 -15.06 -43.18 10.06
N TYR A 571 -14.48 -42.97 11.24
CA TYR A 571 -13.17 -42.33 11.38
C TYR A 571 -12.11 -43.09 10.57
N GLN A 572 -12.01 -44.42 10.68
CA GLN A 572 -11.01 -45.17 9.91
C GLN A 572 -11.23 -45.08 8.38
N GLN A 573 -12.48 -45.08 7.91
CA GLN A 573 -12.80 -44.94 6.49
C GLN A 573 -12.47 -43.55 5.95
N GLU A 574 -12.74 -42.50 6.72
CA GLU A 574 -12.34 -41.12 6.40
C GLU A 574 -10.79 -41.02 6.26
N HIS A 575 -10.05 -41.93 6.91
CA HIS A 575 -8.59 -42.04 6.83
C HIS A 575 -8.09 -43.13 5.87
N GLY A 576 -8.91 -43.50 4.87
CA GLY A 576 -8.50 -44.34 3.75
C GLY A 576 -8.57 -45.85 4.02
N MET A 577 -9.14 -46.28 5.15
CA MET A 577 -9.41 -47.70 5.37
C MET A 577 -10.44 -48.21 4.34
N THR A 578 -10.07 -49.28 3.62
CA THR A 578 -10.97 -49.92 2.67
C THR A 578 -12.02 -50.77 3.37
N LEU A 579 -13.13 -51.05 2.68
CA LEU A 579 -14.16 -51.99 3.15
C LEU A 579 -13.56 -53.37 3.48
N GLN A 580 -12.65 -53.86 2.65
CA GLN A 580 -11.94 -55.12 2.88
C GLN A 580 -11.04 -55.06 4.13
N GLY A 581 -10.39 -53.92 4.38
CA GLY A 581 -9.61 -53.67 5.58
C GLY A 581 -10.48 -53.72 6.84
N MET A 582 -11.65 -53.07 6.81
CA MET A 582 -12.64 -53.17 7.90
C MET A 582 -13.12 -54.61 8.08
N ALA A 583 -13.56 -55.29 7.01
CA ALA A 583 -14.02 -56.67 7.06
C ALA A 583 -12.96 -57.62 7.68
N THR A 584 -11.69 -57.42 7.34
CA THR A 584 -10.57 -58.15 7.95
C THR A 584 -10.49 -57.93 9.46
N ARG A 585 -10.66 -56.69 9.93
CA ARG A 585 -10.64 -56.35 11.35
C ARG A 585 -11.86 -56.85 12.10
N PHE A 586 -13.04 -56.86 11.47
CA PHE A 586 -14.25 -57.47 12.03
C PHE A 586 -14.05 -58.98 12.23
N LEU A 587 -13.56 -59.70 11.22
CA LEU A 587 -13.26 -61.13 11.30
C LEU A 587 -12.22 -61.48 12.38
N ALA A 588 -11.24 -60.59 12.59
CA ALA A 588 -10.20 -60.75 13.61
C ALA A 588 -10.64 -60.26 15.01
N SER A 589 -11.85 -59.71 15.14
CA SER A 589 -12.32 -59.15 16.41
C SER A 589 -12.67 -60.26 17.42
N PRO A 590 -12.48 -60.00 18.73
CA PRO A 590 -12.94 -60.91 19.76
C PRO A 590 -14.45 -61.24 19.66
N GLU A 591 -15.26 -60.27 19.21
CA GLU A 591 -16.69 -60.47 19.01
C GLU A 591 -16.98 -61.55 17.96
N PHE A 592 -16.31 -61.49 16.80
CA PHE A 592 -16.49 -62.48 15.74
C PHE A 592 -16.03 -63.86 16.18
N THR A 593 -14.85 -63.94 16.80
CA THR A 593 -14.31 -65.22 17.29
C THR A 593 -15.15 -65.83 18.39
N ASN A 594 -15.75 -65.03 19.26
CA ASN A 594 -16.62 -65.51 20.34
C ASN A 594 -17.99 -65.95 19.80
N LYS A 595 -18.53 -65.25 18.80
CA LYS A 595 -19.85 -65.55 18.24
C LYS A 595 -19.84 -66.78 17.33
N TYR A 596 -18.80 -66.95 16.51
CA TYR A 596 -18.76 -68.00 15.48
C TYR A 596 -17.67 -69.06 15.71
N GLY A 597 -16.84 -68.91 16.74
CA GLY A 597 -15.76 -69.83 17.09
C GLY A 597 -14.47 -69.60 16.29
N ILE A 598 -13.33 -69.92 16.92
CA ILE A 598 -12.02 -69.92 16.25
C ILE A 598 -11.97 -71.07 15.26
N GLY A 599 -11.73 -70.77 13.98
CA GLY A 599 -11.56 -71.81 12.95
C GLY A 599 -12.84 -72.44 12.42
N SER A 600 -13.98 -71.73 12.45
CA SER A 600 -15.23 -72.16 11.79
C SER A 600 -14.96 -72.66 10.37
N SER A 601 -15.70 -73.69 9.92
CA SER A 601 -15.51 -74.20 8.54
C SER A 601 -15.96 -73.14 7.51
N ASN A 602 -15.51 -73.26 6.26
CA ASN A 602 -16.00 -72.36 5.19
C ASN A 602 -17.52 -72.48 4.99
N ALA A 603 -18.08 -73.67 5.19
CA ALA A 603 -19.52 -73.89 5.12
C ALA A 603 -20.28 -73.16 6.23
N ASP A 604 -19.81 -73.28 7.48
CA ASP A 604 -20.43 -72.59 8.62
C ASP A 604 -20.30 -71.07 8.48
N PHE A 605 -19.15 -70.58 8.04
CA PHE A 605 -18.94 -69.16 7.79
C PHE A 605 -19.94 -68.60 6.79
N VAL A 606 -20.08 -69.22 5.62
CA VAL A 606 -21.02 -68.77 4.57
C VAL A 606 -22.47 -68.91 5.05
N ALA A 607 -22.84 -70.01 5.70
CA ALA A 607 -24.19 -70.21 6.23
C ALA A 607 -24.59 -69.11 7.24
N ASN A 608 -23.66 -68.71 8.11
CA ASN A 608 -23.89 -67.60 9.04
C ASN A 608 -24.10 -66.26 8.32
N LEU A 609 -23.34 -65.96 7.25
CA LEU A 609 -23.56 -64.73 6.48
C LEU A 609 -24.93 -64.68 5.81
N TYR A 610 -25.41 -65.82 5.27
CA TYR A 610 -26.78 -65.94 4.75
C TYR A 610 -27.83 -65.66 5.83
N HIS A 611 -27.64 -66.20 7.04
CA HIS A 611 -28.55 -65.93 8.15
C HIS A 611 -28.52 -64.46 8.59
N ASN A 612 -27.34 -63.87 8.68
CA ASN A 612 -27.17 -62.48 9.12
C ASN A 612 -27.75 -61.48 8.12
N VAL A 613 -27.57 -61.71 6.81
CA VAL A 613 -27.93 -60.74 5.77
C VAL A 613 -29.32 -60.98 5.18
N LEU A 614 -29.68 -62.25 4.94
CA LEU A 614 -30.90 -62.63 4.22
C LEU A 614 -31.96 -63.21 5.15
N HIS A 615 -31.64 -63.41 6.43
CA HIS A 615 -32.52 -64.00 7.45
C HIS A 615 -33.16 -65.32 7.00
N ARG A 616 -32.44 -66.08 6.18
CA ARG A 616 -32.86 -67.38 5.63
C ARG A 616 -31.66 -68.31 5.45
N ASN A 617 -31.94 -69.60 5.33
CA ASN A 617 -30.94 -70.55 4.89
C ASN A 617 -30.49 -70.20 3.46
N GLY A 618 -29.19 -70.30 3.21
CA GLY A 618 -28.66 -70.18 1.86
C GLY A 618 -29.17 -71.31 0.96
N GLU A 619 -29.44 -70.99 -0.30
CA GLU A 619 -29.73 -72.00 -1.30
C GLU A 619 -28.48 -72.84 -1.61
N ALA A 620 -28.67 -74.12 -1.94
CA ALA A 620 -27.56 -75.06 -2.12
C ALA A 620 -26.54 -74.59 -3.17
N ALA A 621 -27.00 -73.99 -4.27
CA ALA A 621 -26.14 -73.47 -5.32
C ALA A 621 -25.30 -72.26 -4.87
N GLY A 622 -25.89 -71.35 -4.09
CA GLY A 622 -25.23 -70.16 -3.58
C GLY A 622 -24.19 -70.49 -2.50
N LEU A 623 -24.54 -71.37 -1.56
CA LEU A 623 -23.60 -71.94 -0.59
C LEU A 623 -22.39 -72.57 -1.31
N ALA A 624 -22.65 -73.45 -2.29
CA ALA A 624 -21.58 -74.11 -3.06
C ALA A 624 -20.69 -73.10 -3.81
N TYR A 625 -21.28 -72.04 -4.38
CA TYR A 625 -20.53 -70.99 -5.08
C TYR A 625 -19.56 -70.25 -4.14
N HIS A 626 -20.04 -69.77 -2.99
CA HIS A 626 -19.19 -69.05 -2.04
C HIS A 626 -18.13 -69.94 -1.39
N ILE A 627 -18.47 -71.19 -1.05
CA ILE A 627 -17.51 -72.17 -0.52
C ILE A 627 -16.40 -72.44 -1.55
N ALA A 628 -16.77 -72.67 -2.81
CA ALA A 628 -15.79 -72.94 -3.86
C ALA A 628 -14.90 -71.71 -4.17
N ASN A 629 -15.37 -70.48 -3.94
CA ASN A 629 -14.54 -69.28 -4.03
C ASN A 629 -13.52 -69.21 -2.88
N LEU A 630 -13.94 -69.53 -1.65
CA LEU A 630 -13.04 -69.61 -0.50
C LEU A 630 -11.97 -70.70 -0.70
N GLU A 631 -12.34 -71.86 -1.25
CA GLU A 631 -11.41 -72.94 -1.58
C GLU A 631 -10.40 -72.57 -2.68
N ARG A 632 -10.78 -71.64 -3.58
CA ARG A 632 -9.90 -71.08 -4.62
C ARG A 632 -9.05 -69.91 -4.14
N GLY A 633 -9.11 -69.56 -2.85
CA GLY A 633 -8.24 -68.56 -2.23
C GLY A 633 -8.84 -67.15 -2.15
N VAL A 634 -10.12 -66.95 -2.46
CA VAL A 634 -10.82 -65.70 -2.10
C VAL A 634 -10.83 -65.57 -0.58
N SER A 635 -10.49 -64.39 -0.06
CA SER A 635 -10.42 -64.23 1.39
C SER A 635 -11.82 -64.21 2.03
N ARG A 636 -11.93 -64.61 3.29
CA ARG A 636 -13.18 -64.45 4.05
C ARG A 636 -13.61 -62.98 4.16
N ALA A 637 -12.65 -62.06 4.17
CA ALA A 637 -12.92 -60.63 4.21
C ALA A 637 -13.61 -60.17 2.91
N ASP A 638 -13.18 -60.67 1.75
CA ASP A 638 -13.82 -60.38 0.47
C ASP A 638 -15.22 -60.96 0.38
N VAL A 639 -15.42 -62.19 0.88
CA VAL A 639 -16.76 -62.80 0.94
C VAL A 639 -17.68 -62.02 1.88
N LEU A 640 -17.21 -61.65 3.09
CA LEU A 640 -17.97 -60.82 4.02
C LEU A 640 -18.32 -59.45 3.40
N ALA A 641 -17.36 -58.78 2.78
CA ALA A 641 -17.60 -57.52 2.08
C ALA A 641 -18.62 -57.68 0.94
N GLY A 642 -18.58 -58.79 0.21
CA GLY A 642 -19.56 -59.11 -0.84
C GLY A 642 -20.98 -59.32 -0.30
N PHE A 643 -21.14 -60.03 0.82
CA PHE A 643 -22.43 -60.16 1.51
C PHE A 643 -22.90 -58.81 2.07
N SER A 644 -21.98 -58.04 2.65
CA SER A 644 -22.24 -56.72 3.19
C SER A 644 -22.77 -55.75 2.14
N GLU A 645 -22.22 -55.78 0.92
CA GLU A 645 -22.64 -54.93 -0.19
C GLU A 645 -23.61 -55.61 -1.17
N SER A 646 -24.22 -56.73 -0.77
CA SER A 646 -25.28 -57.35 -1.57
C SER A 646 -26.48 -56.40 -1.70
N PRO A 647 -27.19 -56.40 -2.86
CA PRO A 647 -28.39 -55.58 -3.04
C PRO A 647 -29.42 -55.75 -1.93
N GLU A 648 -29.56 -56.97 -1.41
CA GLU A 648 -30.47 -57.30 -0.33
C GLU A 648 -30.06 -56.63 0.99
N ASN A 649 -28.77 -56.70 1.38
CA ASN A 649 -28.32 -56.03 2.60
C ASN A 649 -28.37 -54.51 2.46
N GLN A 650 -28.05 -53.99 1.28
CA GLN A 650 -28.15 -52.56 0.99
C GLN A 650 -29.59 -52.07 1.15
N ALA A 651 -30.57 -52.80 0.61
CA ALA A 651 -31.99 -52.48 0.77
C ALA A 651 -32.42 -52.56 2.23
N ALA A 652 -32.09 -53.66 2.93
CA ALA A 652 -32.45 -53.85 4.33
C ALA A 652 -31.88 -52.75 5.25
N VAL A 653 -30.59 -52.43 5.10
CA VAL A 653 -29.97 -51.39 5.91
C VAL A 653 -30.46 -50.00 5.52
N ALA A 654 -30.73 -49.73 4.23
CA ALA A 654 -31.28 -48.44 3.80
C ALA A 654 -32.63 -48.13 4.46
N GLU A 655 -33.48 -49.14 4.70
CA GLU A 655 -34.71 -48.97 5.48
C GLU A 655 -34.45 -48.61 6.95
N LEU A 656 -33.40 -49.17 7.55
CA LEU A 656 -33.03 -48.91 8.95
C LEU A 656 -32.44 -47.50 9.15
N ILE A 657 -31.60 -47.05 8.22
CA ILE A 657 -30.85 -45.79 8.37
C ILE A 657 -31.44 -44.63 7.56
N GLY A 658 -32.51 -44.86 6.78
CA GLY A 658 -33.08 -43.89 5.85
C GLY A 658 -33.60 -42.61 6.53
N GLN A 659 -33.93 -42.67 7.82
CA GLN A 659 -34.32 -41.49 8.61
C GLN A 659 -33.13 -40.80 9.32
N GLY A 660 -31.91 -41.27 9.06
CA GLY A 660 -30.70 -40.86 9.75
C GLY A 660 -30.37 -41.71 10.98
N PHE A 661 -29.18 -41.50 11.54
CA PHE A 661 -28.73 -42.20 12.73
C PHE A 661 -27.67 -41.40 13.49
N ALA A 662 -27.56 -41.65 14.79
CA ALA A 662 -26.56 -41.02 15.65
C ALA A 662 -25.31 -41.88 15.80
N TYR A 663 -24.15 -41.25 15.84
CA TYR A 663 -22.88 -41.87 16.22
C TYR A 663 -22.09 -40.94 17.14
N THR A 664 -21.12 -41.47 17.88
CA THR A 664 -20.18 -40.67 18.68
C THR A 664 -18.89 -40.52 17.89
N PRO A 665 -18.49 -39.32 17.46
CA PRO A 665 -17.21 -39.12 16.76
C PRO A 665 -16.03 -39.69 17.56
N TYR A 666 -15.08 -40.27 16.83
CA TYR A 666 -13.87 -40.84 17.42
C TYR A 666 -12.70 -39.87 17.18
N GLY A 667 -11.98 -39.46 18.23
CA GLY A 667 -10.82 -38.57 18.12
C GLY A 667 -10.67 -37.56 19.25
#